data_AF-A0A7S1UMA4-F1
#
_entry.id   AF-A0A7S1UMA4-F1
#
_cell.length_a   1.000
_cell.length_b   1.000
_cell.length_c   1.000
_cell.angle_alpha   90.00
_cell.angle_beta   90.00
_cell.angle_gamma   90.00
#
_symmetry.space_group_name_H-M   'P 1'
#
loop_
_entity.id
_entity.type
_entity.pdbx_description
1 polymer ?
#
loop_
_entity_poly.entity_id
_entity_poly.type
_entity_poly.pdbx_seq_one_letter_code
_entity_poly.pdbx_strand_id
1 'polypeptide(L)'
;MGDESLPPEELLSVEDQHETSEAGSKSSDDMMSQDSVDGIELVEEAKADEDGWAKMFIWSDTETVVARFDKVMMVTLQAITEGKILLTTHGLYFRQTGNVINVMTKETDQKEKQGDYHDQRWRLSRLTEVHGRRFMLRAQAIELFFSDSHELFLNFSDGARDRDRFYAKIRNSCQVPMLWSPKSLNPRVVFKKSKLSNLWKKGIISNFEYLMQINKMAGRTFNDITQYPVFPWVLADYTSESIDLSDSRVYRDLTKPVGALNESRLAGLIERYNDLVAFGFSEKEKFLYGSHYSSPGVVLHYLIRQEPFTTMAIELQSGRFDCPDRLFFDIAGCWRSCNTSTSDVKELVPELFTCPEVFVNTNGFPLGQTQDERSIENVALPPWAKGSAHEFVRIHRLALESDYVSEHLNHWIDLVFGYKQRGAEAEAAHNVFHYLSYEGAVDLDKITDEVDRNATESHIQNFGQTPSQLLTKEAHPSKYPGHARWSPLIHNEEVTEHLRYHTPSNQVGGKKKGTVKGAAVSIHVLSDFVIVVYANMSVGTYKFSTSRSGSKSPFSFKLDKHKGFCRKELSSSRNAIKRGSAAPSEMESNKSHLSVGSHSFGITIGGEARESIRRKAQQSRLTSAKDSLSTAELHASIVSCGYWDDTVKVHSVDGLKLTCSDTGGHRGPVRCLALGDDGALMVTGGNDATCRVWVVDHPDMAVALSDGYVKTALGEALDREKQLICCHILWGHVAPITCVSLSSDLDVVVSGSLDGAVCVHTVRRGTYVRTIRPLNRTNAINAARKITLHGTGDFCVAMEDHTLHSYTVNDVHLASTDAGEALNDMLITSFGSVLVTGGELGWIVCRSVRDLLVLSVLDLSRQGPIRCLSTTPDDLNPTPQYLFVGSDDGTVTIVDEDPQSAERSETVDFNGRN
;
A
#
# COMPACT_ATOMS: atom_id res chain seq x y z
N MET A 1 4.07 -0.98 -86.05
CA MET A 1 3.31 0.28 -85.85
C MET A 1 2.73 0.19 -84.45
N GLY A 2 3.14 0.98 -83.46
CA GLY A 2 4.34 1.82 -83.29
C GLY A 2 4.50 2.09 -81.79
N ASP A 3 5.75 2.30 -81.35
CA ASP A 3 6.26 3.37 -80.47
C ASP A 3 5.26 4.21 -79.63
N GLU A 4 5.59 4.76 -78.45
CA GLU A 4 6.91 5.01 -77.82
C GLU A 4 6.77 5.23 -76.29
N SER A 5 7.84 5.66 -75.60
CA SER A 5 7.97 5.70 -74.13
C SER A 5 8.01 7.09 -73.46
N LEU A 6 7.21 7.30 -72.38
CA LEU A 6 7.42 8.15 -71.16
C LEU A 6 7.58 9.70 -71.31
N PRO A 7 7.52 10.54 -70.23
CA PRO A 7 6.75 10.58 -68.94
C PRO A 7 5.99 11.97 -68.82
N PRO A 8 5.77 12.71 -67.68
CA PRO A 8 5.81 12.47 -66.22
C PRO A 8 4.57 13.06 -65.40
N GLU A 9 4.83 13.40 -64.12
CA GLU A 9 4.17 14.21 -63.03
C GLU A 9 3.26 15.43 -63.42
N GLU A 10 2.36 16.00 -62.58
CA GLU A 10 2.11 15.97 -61.11
C GLU A 10 0.68 16.48 -60.72
N LEU A 11 0.28 16.35 -59.44
CA LEU A 11 -0.67 17.21 -58.66
C LEU A 11 -2.15 17.47 -59.11
N LEU A 12 -3.14 16.98 -58.33
CA LEU A 12 -4.02 17.78 -57.43
C LEU A 12 -5.17 16.98 -56.77
N SER A 13 -5.62 17.50 -55.62
CA SER A 13 -6.75 17.04 -54.78
C SER A 13 -8.13 17.42 -55.31
N VAL A 14 -9.21 16.74 -54.86
CA VAL A 14 -10.37 17.33 -54.13
C VAL A 14 -11.46 16.28 -53.83
N GLU A 15 -12.04 16.41 -52.64
CA GLU A 15 -13.36 16.01 -52.09
C GLU A 15 -14.34 15.17 -52.94
N ASP A 16 -14.91 14.14 -52.31
CA ASP A 16 -16.16 13.47 -52.74
C ASP A 16 -17.29 13.76 -51.74
N GLN A 17 -18.48 14.11 -52.25
CA GLN A 17 -19.73 14.19 -51.49
C GLN A 17 -20.72 13.09 -51.92
N HIS A 18 -21.58 12.70 -50.97
CA HIS A 18 -22.76 11.82 -51.06
C HIS A 18 -23.50 11.81 -52.43
N GLU A 19 -24.07 10.67 -52.89
CA GLU A 19 -25.37 10.17 -52.37
C GLU A 19 -25.67 8.67 -52.67
N THR A 20 -26.10 7.98 -51.60
CA THR A 20 -27.24 7.02 -51.45
C THR A 20 -27.50 5.82 -52.37
N SER A 21 -27.54 4.61 -51.77
CA SER A 21 -28.75 3.75 -51.69
C SER A 21 -28.52 2.56 -50.72
N GLU A 22 -29.58 2.03 -50.11
CA GLU A 22 -29.52 1.15 -48.92
C GLU A 22 -29.76 -0.34 -49.19
N ALA A 23 -29.12 -1.21 -48.39
CA ALA A 23 -29.64 -2.42 -47.71
C ALA A 23 -28.47 -3.39 -47.38
N GLY A 24 -28.35 -4.01 -46.20
CA GLY A 24 -29.10 -3.87 -44.96
C GLY A 24 -28.72 -4.97 -43.94
N SER A 25 -27.89 -4.63 -42.94
CA SER A 25 -27.79 -5.34 -41.65
C SER A 25 -26.86 -4.56 -40.71
N LYS A 26 -27.30 -4.28 -39.48
CA LYS A 26 -26.46 -3.67 -38.42
C LYS A 26 -26.61 -4.46 -37.13
N SER A 27 -25.46 -4.70 -36.49
CA SER A 27 -25.35 -5.22 -35.13
C SER A 27 -25.86 -4.21 -34.09
N SER A 28 -26.38 -4.71 -32.97
CA SER A 28 -27.15 -3.96 -31.98
C SER A 28 -26.33 -3.37 -30.81
N ASP A 29 -25.00 -3.36 -30.88
CA ASP A 29 -24.14 -3.23 -29.69
C ASP A 29 -23.44 -1.86 -29.51
N ASP A 30 -23.66 -0.88 -30.40
CA ASP A 30 -22.98 0.44 -30.37
C ASP A 30 -23.95 1.64 -30.29
N MET A 31 -25.14 1.46 -29.68
CA MET A 31 -26.05 2.58 -29.33
C MET A 31 -26.49 2.56 -27.86
N MET A 32 -25.60 3.07 -27.00
CA MET A 32 -25.99 3.77 -25.77
C MET A 32 -25.31 5.15 -25.80
N SER A 33 -26.09 6.18 -26.12
CA SER A 33 -25.63 7.54 -26.40
C SER A 33 -24.99 8.22 -25.18
N GLN A 34 -24.13 9.20 -25.45
CA GLN A 34 -23.46 10.04 -24.44
C GLN A 34 -24.39 11.07 -23.75
N ASP A 35 -25.68 11.06 -24.06
CA ASP A 35 -26.67 12.03 -23.59
C ASP A 35 -27.64 11.39 -22.59
N SER A 36 -27.79 12.04 -21.42
CA SER A 36 -28.85 11.90 -20.38
C SER A 36 -28.35 11.74 -18.92
N VAL A 37 -27.42 12.58 -18.47
CA VAL A 37 -27.28 12.90 -17.02
C VAL A 37 -27.91 14.25 -16.66
N ASP A 38 -28.06 15.15 -17.64
CA ASP A 38 -28.59 16.52 -17.44
C ASP A 38 -30.10 16.65 -17.75
N GLY A 39 -30.85 15.54 -17.71
CA GLY A 39 -32.25 15.48 -18.20
C GLY A 39 -33.25 14.70 -17.33
N ILE A 40 -32.94 14.43 -16.06
CA ILE A 40 -33.92 13.84 -15.13
C ILE A 40 -34.74 14.98 -14.52
N GLU A 41 -36.05 15.02 -14.77
CA GLU A 41 -36.96 15.98 -14.13
C GLU A 41 -36.93 15.81 -12.60
N LEU A 42 -36.41 16.82 -11.91
CA LEU A 42 -36.23 16.86 -10.46
C LEU A 42 -37.52 17.30 -9.73
N VAL A 43 -38.67 16.68 -10.03
CA VAL A 43 -39.94 17.01 -9.36
C VAL A 43 -40.74 15.76 -8.95
N GLU A 44 -40.21 15.04 -7.98
CA GLU A 44 -41.06 14.53 -6.90
C GLU A 44 -40.65 15.29 -5.63
N GLU A 45 -41.60 16.00 -5.04
CA GLU A 45 -41.41 16.59 -3.70
C GLU A 45 -41.14 15.47 -2.70
N ALA A 46 -40.29 15.74 -1.70
CA ALA A 46 -40.11 14.81 -0.60
C ALA A 46 -41.46 14.61 0.08
N LYS A 47 -41.99 13.37 0.04
CA LYS A 47 -43.20 13.00 0.79
C LYS A 47 -43.07 13.55 2.20
N ALA A 48 -44.16 14.17 2.68
CA ALA A 48 -44.21 14.72 4.04
C ALA A 48 -43.79 13.65 5.06
N ASP A 49 -43.33 14.08 6.24
CA ASP A 49 -42.92 13.16 7.31
C ASP A 49 -44.13 12.50 8.00
N GLU A 50 -44.89 11.71 7.22
CA GLU A 50 -46.13 11.03 7.60
C GLU A 50 -45.93 10.11 8.81
N ASP A 51 -44.74 9.50 8.92
CA ASP A 51 -44.38 8.54 9.97
C ASP A 51 -43.63 9.17 11.16
N GLY A 52 -43.31 10.48 11.10
CA GLY A 52 -42.45 11.16 12.08
C GLY A 52 -40.97 10.72 12.08
N TRP A 53 -40.57 9.83 11.18
CA TRP A 53 -39.21 9.24 11.14
C TRP A 53 -38.13 10.31 10.94
N ALA A 54 -38.37 11.33 10.12
CA ALA A 54 -37.34 12.35 9.87
C ALA A 54 -37.01 13.20 11.11
N LYS A 55 -38.01 13.51 11.94
CA LYS A 55 -37.83 14.36 13.14
C LYS A 55 -37.01 13.71 14.25
N MET A 56 -36.88 12.39 14.27
CA MET A 56 -36.21 11.66 15.35
C MET A 56 -34.68 11.60 15.24
N PHE A 57 -34.09 11.91 14.07
CA PHE A 57 -32.69 11.55 13.77
C PHE A 57 -31.79 12.70 13.31
N ILE A 58 -32.29 13.94 13.36
CA ILE A 58 -31.58 15.16 12.97
C ILE A 58 -30.30 15.37 13.82
N TRP A 59 -29.14 15.59 13.18
CA TRP A 59 -27.87 15.96 13.83
C TRP A 59 -27.74 17.48 14.07
N SER A 60 -28.48 18.30 13.35
CA SER A 60 -28.41 19.77 13.34
C SER A 60 -29.74 20.36 12.89
N ASP A 61 -30.22 21.44 13.51
CA ASP A 61 -31.47 22.14 13.13
C ASP A 61 -31.52 22.60 11.65
N THR A 62 -30.38 22.57 10.94
CA THR A 62 -30.23 22.84 9.51
C THR A 62 -30.32 21.61 8.60
N GLU A 63 -30.50 20.40 9.15
CA GLU A 63 -30.58 19.15 8.39
C GLU A 63 -31.99 18.94 7.84
N THR A 64 -32.09 18.67 6.53
CA THR A 64 -33.37 18.48 5.82
C THR A 64 -33.37 17.15 5.08
N VAL A 65 -34.56 16.57 4.89
CA VAL A 65 -34.75 15.33 4.13
C VAL A 65 -34.52 15.60 2.64
N VAL A 66 -33.71 14.75 2.02
CA VAL A 66 -33.32 14.83 0.60
C VAL A 66 -34.04 13.78 -0.23
N ALA A 67 -34.18 12.55 0.28
CA ALA A 67 -34.84 11.44 -0.39
C ALA A 67 -35.23 10.31 0.58
N ARG A 68 -36.17 9.46 0.14
CA ARG A 68 -36.53 8.17 0.77
C ARG A 68 -36.51 7.07 -0.29
N PHE A 69 -36.16 5.86 0.14
CA PHE A 69 -36.15 4.63 -0.68
C PHE A 69 -36.74 3.48 0.14
N ASP A 70 -37.83 2.88 -0.34
CA ASP A 70 -38.68 1.97 0.43
C ASP A 70 -38.31 0.48 0.31
N LYS A 71 -37.41 0.10 -0.62
CA LYS A 71 -37.01 -1.31 -0.87
C LYS A 71 -35.50 -1.44 -1.09
N VAL A 72 -34.71 -1.27 -0.04
CA VAL A 72 -33.25 -1.41 -0.09
C VAL A 72 -32.81 -2.62 0.73
N MET A 73 -31.89 -3.41 0.18
CA MET A 73 -31.21 -4.46 0.94
C MET A 73 -29.82 -3.98 1.34
N MET A 74 -29.50 -4.05 2.63
CA MET A 74 -28.14 -3.89 3.11
C MET A 74 -27.44 -5.26 3.04
N VAL A 75 -26.36 -5.35 2.28
CA VAL A 75 -25.62 -6.62 2.08
C VAL A 75 -24.37 -6.60 2.95
N THR A 76 -24.18 -7.69 3.70
CA THR A 76 -22.99 -7.96 4.50
C THR A 76 -22.53 -9.38 4.24
N LEU A 77 -21.28 -9.70 4.61
CA LEU A 77 -20.66 -10.99 4.33
C LEU A 77 -21.51 -12.20 4.76
N GLN A 78 -22.20 -12.13 5.90
CA GLN A 78 -23.04 -13.21 6.45
C GLN A 78 -24.54 -13.06 6.14
N ALA A 79 -25.04 -11.83 5.96
CA ALA A 79 -26.47 -11.57 5.93
C ALA A 79 -26.89 -10.46 4.96
N ILE A 80 -28.07 -10.62 4.36
CA ILE A 80 -28.76 -9.60 3.57
C ILE A 80 -29.99 -9.15 4.39
N THR A 81 -30.04 -7.85 4.72
CA THR A 81 -31.11 -7.28 5.56
C THR A 81 -32.03 -6.40 4.73
N GLU A 82 -33.32 -6.70 4.71
CA GLU A 82 -34.34 -5.90 4.02
C GLU A 82 -34.73 -4.66 4.85
N GLY A 83 -34.73 -3.48 4.21
CA GLY A 83 -35.02 -2.24 4.90
C GLY A 83 -35.32 -1.05 3.99
N LYS A 84 -35.34 0.11 4.64
CA LYS A 84 -35.61 1.42 4.03
C LYS A 84 -34.47 2.37 4.30
N ILE A 85 -34.26 3.29 3.37
CA ILE A 85 -33.29 4.38 3.52
C ILE A 85 -33.99 5.72 3.60
N LEU A 86 -33.55 6.52 4.58
CA LEU A 86 -33.75 7.95 4.66
C LEU A 86 -32.41 8.64 4.37
N LEU A 87 -32.41 9.56 3.41
CA LEU A 87 -31.25 10.39 3.06
C LEU A 87 -31.56 11.84 3.43
N THR A 88 -30.65 12.49 4.14
CA THR A 88 -30.74 13.91 4.52
C THR A 88 -29.55 14.68 3.96
N THR A 89 -29.52 16.00 4.18
CA THR A 89 -28.39 16.85 3.75
C THR A 89 -27.05 16.48 4.42
N HIS A 90 -27.05 15.78 5.57
CA HIS A 90 -25.83 15.47 6.33
C HIS A 90 -25.66 13.98 6.69
N GLY A 91 -26.72 13.17 6.56
CA GLY A 91 -26.77 11.81 7.08
C GLY A 91 -27.45 10.81 6.12
N LEU A 92 -27.03 9.56 6.27
CA LEU A 92 -27.67 8.39 5.68
C LEU A 92 -28.19 7.53 6.84
N TYR A 93 -29.44 7.08 6.76
CA TYR A 93 -30.07 6.24 7.77
C TYR A 93 -30.68 5.01 7.11
N PHE A 94 -30.41 3.84 7.67
CA PHE A 94 -31.00 2.57 7.26
C PHE A 94 -31.85 2.02 8.42
N ARG A 95 -33.11 1.71 8.14
CA ARG A 95 -34.02 1.04 9.06
C ARG A 95 -34.35 -0.33 8.50
N GLN A 96 -34.11 -1.37 9.28
CA GLN A 96 -34.62 -2.71 8.96
C GLN A 96 -36.16 -2.69 8.99
N THR A 97 -36.79 -3.21 7.94
CA THR A 97 -38.26 -3.34 7.85
C THR A 97 -38.74 -4.70 7.37
N GLY A 98 -37.83 -5.58 6.94
CA GLY A 98 -38.14 -6.94 6.49
C GLY A 98 -37.19 -7.97 7.08
N ASN A 99 -37.02 -9.07 6.36
CA ASN A 99 -36.29 -10.24 6.83
C ASN A 99 -34.78 -10.00 6.89
N VAL A 100 -34.11 -10.79 7.72
CA VAL A 100 -32.67 -11.03 7.60
C VAL A 100 -32.50 -12.38 6.89
N ILE A 101 -31.87 -12.38 5.73
CA ILE A 101 -31.61 -13.57 4.92
C ILE A 101 -30.16 -13.99 5.18
N ASN A 102 -29.93 -15.23 5.63
CA ASN A 102 -28.57 -15.77 5.73
C ASN A 102 -27.98 -15.99 4.32
N VAL A 103 -26.75 -15.52 4.08
CA VAL A 103 -26.10 -15.57 2.76
C VAL A 103 -25.81 -17.00 2.29
N MET A 104 -25.59 -17.94 3.22
CA MET A 104 -25.27 -19.35 2.94
C MET A 104 -26.51 -20.24 2.88
N THR A 105 -27.28 -20.32 3.96
CA THR A 105 -28.45 -21.23 4.03
C THR A 105 -29.66 -20.73 3.24
N LYS A 106 -29.69 -19.43 2.90
CA LYS A 106 -30.83 -18.71 2.32
C LYS A 106 -32.07 -18.67 3.21
N GLU A 107 -31.97 -19.12 4.46
CA GLU A 107 -33.06 -19.08 5.42
C GLU A 107 -33.33 -17.63 5.86
N THR A 108 -34.62 -17.33 6.06
CA THR A 108 -35.12 -16.05 6.53
C THR A 108 -35.39 -16.08 8.03
N ASP A 109 -34.61 -15.33 8.81
CA ASP A 109 -34.92 -15.09 10.22
C ASP A 109 -36.01 -14.01 10.33
N GLN A 110 -37.25 -14.45 10.52
CA GLN A 110 -38.38 -13.59 10.86
C GLN A 110 -38.24 -13.13 12.32
N LYS A 111 -37.46 -12.06 12.55
CA LYS A 111 -37.41 -11.39 13.84
C LYS A 111 -38.69 -10.60 14.14
N GLU A 112 -39.79 -11.31 14.37
CA GLU A 112 -40.95 -10.80 15.11
C GLU A 112 -40.58 -10.58 16.59
N LYS A 113 -39.75 -9.57 16.87
CA LYS A 113 -39.58 -9.03 18.22
C LYS A 113 -39.99 -7.56 18.23
N GLN A 114 -41.22 -7.33 18.69
CA GLN A 114 -41.71 -6.00 19.03
C GLN A 114 -40.71 -5.28 19.95
N GLY A 115 -40.09 -4.21 19.43
CA GLY A 115 -39.47 -3.18 20.26
C GLY A 115 -38.01 -2.80 19.97
N ASP A 116 -37.24 -3.58 19.21
CA ASP A 116 -35.80 -3.34 19.04
C ASP A 116 -35.38 -3.23 17.55
N TYR A 117 -35.80 -2.12 16.92
CA TYR A 117 -35.34 -1.78 15.57
C TYR A 117 -33.88 -1.29 15.62
N HIS A 118 -32.96 -2.05 15.03
CA HIS A 118 -31.58 -1.62 14.83
C HIS A 118 -31.45 -0.61 13.70
N ASP A 119 -31.91 0.63 13.95
CA ASP A 119 -31.69 1.77 13.07
C ASP A 119 -30.19 2.10 13.01
N GLN A 120 -29.59 2.00 11.81
CA GLN A 120 -28.19 2.34 11.56
C GLN A 120 -28.07 3.71 10.88
N ARG A 121 -26.99 4.44 11.17
CA ARG A 121 -26.77 5.79 10.64
C ARG A 121 -25.31 6.11 10.37
N TRP A 122 -25.06 6.82 9.27
CA TRP A 122 -23.74 7.25 8.82
C TRP A 122 -23.73 8.74 8.53
N ARG A 123 -22.62 9.42 8.83
CA ARG A 123 -22.43 10.85 8.52
C ARG A 123 -21.81 10.99 7.14
N LEU A 124 -22.52 11.68 6.23
CA LEU A 124 -22.07 11.88 4.85
C LEU A 124 -20.82 12.76 4.75
N SER A 125 -20.52 13.55 5.78
CA SER A 125 -19.25 14.28 5.90
C SER A 125 -18.00 13.40 6.00
N ARG A 126 -18.16 12.10 6.31
CA ARG A 126 -17.08 11.09 6.30
C ARG A 126 -17.03 10.28 5.01
N LEU A 127 -17.97 10.44 4.08
CA LEU A 127 -18.01 9.66 2.84
C LEU A 127 -16.86 10.09 1.91
N THR A 128 -15.93 9.17 1.62
CA THR A 128 -14.72 9.44 0.80
C THR A 128 -14.86 8.91 -0.61
N GLU A 129 -15.46 7.74 -0.80
CA GLU A 129 -15.65 7.12 -2.11
C GLU A 129 -17.03 6.49 -2.26
N VAL A 130 -17.52 6.47 -3.50
CA VAL A 130 -18.74 5.77 -3.89
C VAL A 130 -18.49 5.01 -5.18
N HIS A 131 -18.82 3.72 -5.20
CA HIS A 131 -18.62 2.85 -6.35
C HIS A 131 -19.91 2.16 -6.77
N GLY A 132 -20.10 2.02 -8.08
CA GLY A 132 -21.15 1.16 -8.62
C GLY A 132 -20.87 -0.31 -8.28
N ARG A 133 -21.92 -1.04 -7.94
CA ARG A 133 -21.87 -2.48 -7.71
C ARG A 133 -22.94 -3.22 -8.50
N ARG A 134 -22.69 -4.51 -8.65
CA ARG A 134 -23.67 -5.47 -9.16
C ARG A 134 -24.16 -6.29 -7.98
N PHE A 135 -25.37 -6.78 -8.05
CA PHE A 135 -25.91 -7.79 -7.15
C PHE A 135 -26.66 -8.78 -8.03
N MET A 136 -26.35 -10.08 -7.92
CA MET A 136 -26.89 -11.10 -8.84
C MET A 136 -26.62 -10.75 -10.32
N LEU A 137 -25.39 -10.34 -10.64
CA LEU A 137 -24.96 -9.79 -11.95
C LEU A 137 -25.74 -8.55 -12.48
N ARG A 138 -26.78 -8.07 -11.79
CA ARG A 138 -27.53 -6.86 -12.15
C ARG A 138 -26.86 -5.62 -11.58
N ALA A 139 -26.62 -4.61 -12.42
CA ALA A 139 -26.07 -3.33 -12.01
C ALA A 139 -27.13 -2.48 -11.28
N GLN A 140 -27.46 -2.85 -10.04
CA GLN A 140 -28.49 -2.21 -9.19
C GLN A 140 -28.02 -1.93 -7.76
N ALA A 141 -26.73 -2.15 -7.47
CA ALA A 141 -26.14 -1.91 -6.15
C ALA A 141 -25.11 -0.77 -6.16
N ILE A 142 -24.78 -0.28 -4.97
CA ILE A 142 -23.76 0.75 -4.73
C ILE A 142 -23.00 0.41 -3.45
N GLU A 143 -21.74 0.82 -3.37
CA GLU A 143 -20.92 0.67 -2.16
C GLU A 143 -20.33 2.01 -1.76
N LEU A 144 -20.49 2.34 -0.48
CA LEU A 144 -20.08 3.60 0.14
C LEU A 144 -18.90 3.32 1.08
N PHE A 145 -17.82 4.08 0.94
CA PHE A 145 -16.63 3.97 1.78
C PHE A 145 -16.47 5.24 2.61
N PHE A 146 -16.26 5.09 3.91
CA PHE A 146 -16.12 6.19 4.86
C PHE A 146 -14.68 6.33 5.37
N SER A 147 -14.29 7.53 5.80
CA SER A 147 -12.94 7.83 6.29
C SER A 147 -12.55 7.07 7.57
N ASP A 148 -13.54 6.58 8.32
CA ASP A 148 -13.35 5.68 9.47
C ASP A 148 -13.28 4.20 9.07
N SER A 149 -13.16 3.92 7.76
CA SER A 149 -13.12 2.58 7.15
C SER A 149 -14.37 1.73 7.34
N HIS A 150 -15.52 2.32 7.69
CA HIS A 150 -16.79 1.63 7.45
C HIS A 150 -17.06 1.53 5.95
N GLU A 151 -17.60 0.40 5.55
CA GLU A 151 -18.07 0.13 4.19
C GLU A 151 -19.56 -0.21 4.27
N LEU A 152 -20.34 0.26 3.31
CA LEU A 152 -21.78 0.00 3.28
C LEU A 152 -22.20 -0.36 1.85
N PHE A 153 -22.54 -1.63 1.65
CA PHE A 153 -23.07 -2.15 0.39
C PHE A 153 -24.61 -2.13 0.43
N LEU A 154 -25.21 -1.46 -0.56
CA LEU A 154 -26.65 -1.30 -0.68
C LEU A 154 -27.13 -1.76 -2.05
N ASN A 155 -28.12 -2.64 -2.07
CA ASN A 155 -28.79 -3.13 -3.26
C ASN A 155 -30.21 -2.55 -3.38
N PHE A 156 -30.54 -1.92 -4.51
CA PHE A 156 -31.84 -1.29 -4.76
C PHE A 156 -32.76 -2.26 -5.50
N SER A 157 -33.85 -2.67 -4.84
CA SER A 157 -34.72 -3.75 -5.34
C SER A 157 -35.55 -3.33 -6.56
N ASP A 158 -35.88 -2.05 -6.67
CA ASP A 158 -36.54 -1.45 -7.84
C ASP A 158 -35.56 -1.12 -8.99
N GLY A 159 -34.31 -1.57 -8.88
CA GLY A 159 -33.33 -1.65 -9.96
C GLY A 159 -32.41 -0.43 -10.12
N ALA A 160 -31.72 -0.39 -11.27
CA ALA A 160 -30.66 0.58 -11.56
C ALA A 160 -31.08 2.05 -11.46
N ARG A 161 -32.35 2.37 -11.80
CA ARG A 161 -32.88 3.75 -11.76
C ARG A 161 -32.87 4.32 -10.34
N ASP A 162 -33.21 3.50 -9.34
CA ASP A 162 -33.27 3.94 -7.95
C ASP A 162 -31.87 4.11 -7.34
N ARG A 163 -30.92 3.23 -7.71
CA ARG A 163 -29.49 3.42 -7.42
C ARG A 163 -28.98 4.75 -7.99
N ASP A 164 -29.30 5.06 -9.24
CA ASP A 164 -28.82 6.28 -9.91
C ASP A 164 -29.48 7.54 -9.33
N ARG A 165 -30.77 7.47 -8.98
CA ARG A 165 -31.49 8.50 -8.20
C ARG A 165 -30.84 8.73 -6.83
N PHE A 166 -30.49 7.67 -6.10
CA PHE A 166 -29.78 7.75 -4.82
C PHE A 166 -28.42 8.42 -4.98
N TYR A 167 -27.62 8.00 -5.96
CA TYR A 167 -26.30 8.58 -6.20
C TYR A 167 -26.36 10.05 -6.61
N ALA A 168 -27.30 10.42 -7.49
CA ALA A 168 -27.53 11.80 -7.89
C ALA A 168 -27.91 12.69 -6.69
N LYS A 169 -28.73 12.17 -5.76
CA LYS A 169 -29.12 12.89 -4.53
C LYS A 169 -27.94 13.06 -3.57
N ILE A 170 -27.11 12.03 -3.35
CA ILE A 170 -25.86 12.15 -2.59
C ILE A 170 -24.95 13.24 -3.18
N ARG A 171 -24.77 13.24 -4.50
CA ARG A 171 -23.84 14.14 -5.18
C ARG A 171 -24.33 15.60 -5.28
N ASN A 172 -25.62 15.80 -5.48
CA ASN A 172 -26.18 17.12 -5.82
C ASN A 172 -26.96 17.77 -4.66
N SER A 173 -27.27 17.04 -3.59
CA SER A 173 -28.15 17.51 -2.51
C SER A 173 -27.65 17.21 -1.09
N CYS A 174 -26.56 16.46 -0.93
CA CYS A 174 -25.96 16.18 0.37
C CYS A 174 -24.58 16.87 0.53
N GLN A 175 -24.18 17.12 1.77
CA GLN A 175 -22.88 17.68 2.11
C GLN A 175 -21.83 16.56 2.22
N VAL A 176 -21.12 16.33 1.11
CA VAL A 176 -20.09 15.29 0.96
C VAL A 176 -18.72 15.91 0.63
N PRO A 177 -18.13 16.74 1.52
CA PRO A 177 -16.91 17.50 1.24
C PRO A 177 -15.67 16.65 0.96
N MET A 178 -15.66 15.38 1.38
CA MET A 178 -14.55 14.44 1.18
C MET A 178 -14.71 13.53 -0.03
N LEU A 179 -15.85 13.57 -0.72
CA LEU A 179 -16.18 12.60 -1.75
C LEU A 179 -15.39 12.83 -3.04
N TRP A 180 -14.55 11.87 -3.39
CA TRP A 180 -14.07 11.73 -4.76
C TRP A 180 -15.26 11.38 -5.67
N SER A 181 -15.64 12.31 -6.57
CA SER A 181 -16.89 12.25 -7.34
C SER A 181 -16.66 11.74 -8.78
N PRO A 182 -16.72 10.43 -9.08
CA PRO A 182 -16.77 9.94 -10.45
C PRO A 182 -18.12 10.35 -11.10
N LYS A 183 -18.08 10.96 -12.29
CA LYS A 183 -19.32 11.36 -13.00
C LYS A 183 -20.21 10.18 -13.46
N SER A 184 -19.80 8.94 -13.24
CA SER A 184 -20.50 7.72 -13.67
C SER A 184 -20.16 6.59 -12.71
N LEU A 185 -21.14 5.72 -12.41
CA LEU A 185 -20.95 4.50 -11.64
C LEU A 185 -20.46 3.31 -12.50
N ASN A 186 -20.28 3.48 -13.81
CA ASN A 186 -19.87 2.40 -14.71
C ASN A 186 -18.36 2.06 -14.54
N PRO A 187 -18.00 0.81 -14.18
CA PRO A 187 -16.61 0.38 -13.98
C PRO A 187 -15.63 0.76 -15.09
N ARG A 188 -16.01 0.59 -16.37
CA ARG A 188 -15.16 0.90 -17.53
C ARG A 188 -14.85 2.39 -17.62
N VAL A 189 -15.86 3.22 -17.35
CA VAL A 189 -15.75 4.70 -17.40
C VAL A 189 -14.91 5.22 -16.23
N VAL A 190 -15.06 4.63 -15.04
CA VAL A 190 -14.26 4.94 -13.86
C VAL A 190 -12.79 4.55 -14.07
N PHE A 191 -12.53 3.31 -14.48
CA PHE A 191 -11.18 2.81 -14.73
C PHE A 191 -10.43 3.63 -15.79
N LYS A 192 -11.07 3.90 -16.95
CA LYS A 192 -10.46 4.68 -18.05
C LYS A 192 -10.15 6.14 -17.67
N LYS A 193 -10.85 6.71 -16.69
CA LYS A 193 -10.58 8.06 -16.14
C LYS A 193 -9.60 8.05 -14.96
N SER A 194 -9.33 6.88 -14.38
CA SER A 194 -8.38 6.75 -13.28
C SER A 194 -6.94 6.95 -13.76
N LYS A 195 -6.06 7.39 -12.84
CA LYS A 195 -4.60 7.37 -13.08
C LYS A 195 -3.96 6.04 -12.68
N LEU A 196 -4.74 5.07 -12.21
CA LEU A 196 -4.28 3.89 -11.47
C LEU A 196 -3.23 3.07 -12.26
N SER A 197 -3.53 2.72 -13.51
CA SER A 197 -2.60 1.97 -14.37
C SER A 197 -1.30 2.72 -14.66
N ASN A 198 -1.32 4.05 -14.62
CA ASN A 198 -0.12 4.87 -14.80
C ASN A 198 0.70 5.02 -13.51
N LEU A 199 0.08 4.90 -12.32
CA LEU A 199 0.79 4.81 -11.05
C LEU A 199 1.50 3.46 -10.94
N TRP A 200 0.80 2.36 -11.25
CA TRP A 200 1.35 1.01 -11.24
C TRP A 200 2.49 0.82 -12.25
N LYS A 201 2.31 1.26 -13.51
CA LYS A 201 3.38 1.27 -14.53
C LYS A 201 4.65 2.01 -14.11
N LYS A 202 4.52 3.02 -13.24
CA LYS A 202 5.64 3.83 -12.74
C LYS A 202 6.26 3.27 -11.46
N GLY A 203 5.75 2.15 -10.94
CA GLY A 203 6.18 1.61 -9.64
C GLY A 203 5.78 2.46 -8.44
N ILE A 204 4.81 3.38 -8.58
CA ILE A 204 4.32 4.23 -7.47
C ILE A 204 3.38 3.44 -6.55
N ILE A 205 2.75 2.38 -7.06
CA ILE A 205 1.97 1.42 -6.29
C ILE A 205 2.44 -0.01 -6.61
N SER A 206 2.39 -0.86 -5.61
CA SER A 206 2.75 -2.28 -5.67
C SER A 206 1.79 -3.08 -6.57
N ASN A 207 2.19 -4.30 -6.93
CA ASN A 207 1.36 -5.23 -7.70
C ASN A 207 0.12 -5.63 -6.90
N PHE A 208 0.27 -5.88 -5.58
CA PHE A 208 -0.85 -6.16 -4.69
C PHE A 208 -1.85 -5.01 -4.58
N GLU A 209 -1.39 -3.77 -4.34
CA GLU A 209 -2.29 -2.61 -4.26
C GLU A 209 -3.02 -2.40 -5.58
N TYR A 210 -2.33 -2.57 -6.71
CA TYR A 210 -2.95 -2.47 -8.02
C TYR A 210 -4.02 -3.52 -8.26
N LEU A 211 -3.78 -4.77 -7.86
CA LEU A 211 -4.77 -5.85 -7.91
C LEU A 211 -5.96 -5.57 -6.99
N MET A 212 -5.75 -5.08 -5.77
CA MET A 212 -6.84 -4.68 -4.87
C MET A 212 -7.71 -3.58 -5.49
N GLN A 213 -7.08 -2.56 -6.07
CA GLN A 213 -7.80 -1.44 -6.70
C GLN A 213 -8.52 -1.84 -7.99
N ILE A 214 -7.94 -2.72 -8.83
CA ILE A 214 -8.62 -3.29 -9.99
C ILE A 214 -9.83 -4.13 -9.56
N ASN A 215 -9.68 -4.99 -8.55
CA ASN A 215 -10.79 -5.76 -7.99
C ASN A 215 -11.93 -4.81 -7.55
N LYS A 216 -11.60 -3.78 -6.74
CA LYS A 216 -12.56 -2.75 -6.27
C LYS A 216 -13.27 -2.03 -7.43
N MET A 217 -12.54 -1.67 -8.49
CA MET A 217 -13.12 -1.02 -9.68
C MET A 217 -13.99 -1.97 -10.51
N ALA A 218 -13.63 -3.25 -10.59
CA ALA A 218 -14.37 -4.29 -11.30
C ALA A 218 -15.62 -4.83 -10.55
N GLY A 219 -16.01 -4.17 -9.45
CA GLY A 219 -17.20 -4.50 -8.67
C GLY A 219 -17.00 -5.57 -7.61
N ARG A 220 -15.75 -6.01 -7.35
CA ARG A 220 -15.44 -6.97 -6.27
C ARG A 220 -15.46 -6.29 -4.91
N THR A 221 -15.87 -7.02 -3.88
CA THR A 221 -16.06 -6.50 -2.52
C THR A 221 -15.90 -7.62 -1.48
N PHE A 222 -15.56 -7.25 -0.24
CA PHE A 222 -15.61 -8.14 0.92
C PHE A 222 -17.03 -8.29 1.51
N ASN A 223 -17.97 -7.42 1.15
CA ASN A 223 -19.36 -7.47 1.64
C ASN A 223 -20.23 -8.52 0.93
N ASP A 224 -19.84 -8.99 -0.25
CA ASP A 224 -20.55 -10.04 -1.00
C ASP A 224 -19.55 -11.14 -1.42
N ILE A 225 -19.63 -12.29 -0.75
CA ILE A 225 -18.74 -13.44 -0.99
C ILE A 225 -18.90 -14.05 -2.39
N THR A 226 -20.02 -13.82 -3.08
CA THR A 226 -20.18 -14.24 -4.49
C THR A 226 -19.34 -13.39 -5.44
N GLN A 227 -18.90 -12.22 -4.98
CA GLN A 227 -18.09 -11.23 -5.70
C GLN A 227 -16.78 -10.89 -4.94
N TYR A 228 -16.22 -11.86 -4.21
CA TYR A 228 -14.97 -11.69 -3.46
C TYR A 228 -13.77 -11.33 -4.39
N PRO A 229 -12.78 -10.55 -3.93
CA PRO A 229 -11.57 -10.24 -4.70
C PRO A 229 -10.78 -11.48 -5.13
N VAL A 230 -10.14 -11.38 -6.30
CA VAL A 230 -9.42 -12.48 -6.96
C VAL A 230 -7.97 -12.08 -7.21
N PHE A 231 -7.04 -12.98 -6.90
CA PHE A 231 -5.59 -12.85 -7.09
C PHE A 231 -5.05 -14.05 -7.88
N PRO A 232 -3.97 -13.89 -8.67
CA PRO A 232 -3.36 -15.00 -9.38
C PRO A 232 -2.68 -15.98 -8.43
N TRP A 233 -2.66 -17.27 -8.77
CA TRP A 233 -1.50 -18.11 -8.38
C TRP A 233 -0.22 -17.51 -8.95
N VAL A 234 0.79 -17.28 -8.10
CA VAL A 234 2.07 -16.68 -8.51
C VAL A 234 3.17 -17.71 -8.66
N LEU A 235 3.33 -18.58 -7.65
CA LEU A 235 4.34 -19.63 -7.66
C LEU A 235 3.79 -20.92 -8.27
N ALA A 236 4.70 -21.76 -8.76
CA ALA A 236 4.45 -23.10 -9.28
C ALA A 236 5.18 -24.20 -8.50
N ASP A 237 6.21 -23.86 -7.72
CA ASP A 237 6.95 -24.80 -6.85
C ASP A 237 6.54 -24.68 -5.38
N TYR A 238 5.86 -25.72 -4.91
CA TYR A 238 5.43 -25.90 -3.52
C TYR A 238 6.09 -27.15 -2.89
N THR A 239 7.20 -27.63 -3.46
CA THR A 239 7.83 -28.92 -3.13
C THR A 239 9.31 -28.85 -2.78
N SER A 240 10.06 -27.86 -3.27
CA SER A 240 11.51 -27.76 -3.00
C SER A 240 11.84 -27.29 -1.57
N GLU A 241 13.01 -27.72 -1.08
CA GLU A 241 13.62 -27.33 0.21
C GLU A 241 13.99 -25.84 0.30
N SER A 242 14.29 -25.22 -0.84
CA SER A 242 14.55 -23.80 -0.99
C SER A 242 13.89 -23.29 -2.28
N ILE A 243 13.59 -21.99 -2.33
CA ILE A 243 13.02 -21.34 -3.50
C ILE A 243 13.86 -20.11 -3.87
N ASP A 244 14.25 -20.03 -5.13
CA ASP A 244 14.95 -18.89 -5.71
C ASP A 244 13.96 -18.07 -6.55
N LEU A 245 13.68 -16.85 -6.10
CA LEU A 245 12.75 -15.94 -6.77
C LEU A 245 13.35 -15.26 -8.01
N SER A 246 14.64 -15.46 -8.31
CA SER A 246 15.27 -15.04 -9.56
C SER A 246 15.06 -16.04 -10.72
N ASP A 247 14.76 -17.30 -10.40
CA ASP A 247 14.50 -18.35 -11.40
C ASP A 247 13.06 -18.24 -11.94
N SER A 248 12.92 -17.97 -13.23
CA SER A 248 11.60 -17.86 -13.88
C SER A 248 10.78 -19.16 -13.82
N ARG A 249 11.42 -20.31 -13.57
CA ARG A 249 10.75 -21.63 -13.49
C ARG A 249 9.95 -21.85 -12.20
N VAL A 250 10.19 -21.08 -11.13
CA VAL A 250 9.41 -21.20 -9.89
C VAL A 250 8.06 -20.48 -9.96
N TYR A 251 7.83 -19.70 -11.02
CA TYR A 251 6.61 -18.94 -11.24
C TYR A 251 5.62 -19.68 -12.14
N ARG A 252 4.34 -19.37 -11.96
CA ARG A 252 3.30 -19.73 -12.93
C ARG A 252 3.42 -18.87 -14.19
N ASP A 253 3.12 -19.49 -15.34
CA ASP A 253 2.77 -18.78 -16.58
C ASP A 253 1.48 -17.94 -16.39
N LEU A 254 1.67 -16.63 -16.20
CA LEU A 254 0.59 -15.65 -16.03
C LEU A 254 -0.14 -15.32 -17.35
N THR A 255 0.32 -15.82 -18.49
CA THR A 255 -0.34 -15.60 -19.79
C THR A 255 -1.53 -16.52 -20.04
N LYS A 256 -1.67 -17.58 -19.23
CA LYS A 256 -2.69 -18.63 -19.32
C LYS A 256 -3.61 -18.65 -18.10
N PRO A 257 -4.91 -18.98 -18.26
CA PRO A 257 -5.78 -19.31 -17.13
C PRO A 257 -5.37 -20.66 -16.51
N VAL A 258 -5.73 -20.88 -15.24
CA VAL A 258 -5.40 -22.11 -14.48
C VAL A 258 -5.65 -23.38 -15.29
N GLY A 259 -6.83 -23.49 -15.91
CA GLY A 259 -7.24 -24.65 -16.69
C GLY A 259 -6.31 -25.00 -17.86
N ALA A 260 -5.64 -24.01 -18.46
CA ALA A 260 -4.77 -24.15 -19.62
C ALA A 260 -3.27 -24.35 -19.28
N LEU A 261 -2.89 -24.39 -17.99
CA LEU A 261 -1.50 -24.62 -17.58
C LEU A 261 -0.99 -26.04 -17.89
N ASN A 262 -1.88 -27.03 -17.87
CA ASN A 262 -1.57 -28.42 -18.18
C ASN A 262 -2.13 -28.80 -19.55
N GLU A 263 -1.24 -29.00 -20.52
CA GLU A 263 -1.58 -29.27 -21.93
C GLU A 263 -2.41 -30.56 -22.11
N SER A 264 -2.10 -31.61 -21.34
CA SER A 264 -2.85 -32.88 -21.42
C SER A 264 -4.28 -32.72 -20.90
N ARG A 265 -4.48 -31.94 -19.83
CA ARG A 265 -5.82 -31.60 -19.34
C ARG A 265 -6.56 -30.70 -20.34
N LEU A 266 -5.86 -29.71 -20.90
CA LEU A 266 -6.43 -28.76 -21.84
C LEU A 266 -6.98 -29.46 -23.10
N ALA A 267 -6.27 -30.46 -23.63
CA ALA A 267 -6.73 -31.24 -24.78
C ALA A 267 -8.12 -31.88 -24.56
N GLY A 268 -8.34 -32.53 -23.41
CA GLY A 268 -9.65 -33.12 -23.07
C GLY A 268 -10.75 -32.09 -22.78
N LEU A 269 -10.38 -30.89 -22.31
CA LEU A 269 -11.33 -29.78 -22.16
C LEU A 269 -11.77 -29.20 -23.52
N ILE A 270 -10.85 -29.13 -24.50
CA ILE A 270 -11.14 -28.70 -25.87
C ILE A 270 -12.01 -29.74 -26.60
N GLU A 271 -11.74 -31.04 -26.43
CA GLU A 271 -12.60 -32.12 -26.94
C GLU A 271 -14.04 -31.94 -26.45
N ARG A 272 -14.23 -31.82 -25.12
CA ARG A 272 -15.55 -31.55 -24.54
C ARG A 272 -16.19 -30.26 -25.06
N TYR A 273 -15.43 -29.17 -25.19
CA TYR A 273 -15.91 -27.88 -25.70
C TYR A 273 -16.51 -28.00 -27.13
N ASN A 274 -15.84 -28.77 -27.99
CA ASN A 274 -16.32 -29.03 -29.34
C ASN A 274 -17.61 -29.88 -29.34
N ASP A 275 -17.68 -30.87 -28.45
CA ASP A 275 -18.83 -31.79 -28.37
C ASP A 275 -20.08 -31.20 -27.70
N LEU A 276 -20.00 -30.06 -26.99
CA LEU A 276 -21.14 -29.46 -26.27
C LEU A 276 -22.39 -29.26 -27.15
N VAL A 277 -22.23 -28.98 -28.45
CA VAL A 277 -23.36 -28.83 -29.38
C VAL A 277 -24.07 -30.16 -29.66
N ALA A 278 -23.35 -31.28 -29.66
CA ALA A 278 -23.95 -32.62 -29.73
C ALA A 278 -24.75 -32.97 -28.46
N PHE A 279 -24.43 -32.31 -27.33
CA PHE A 279 -25.17 -32.42 -26.06
C PHE A 279 -26.33 -31.39 -25.92
N GLY A 280 -26.63 -30.62 -26.96
CA GLY A 280 -27.81 -29.74 -27.01
C GLY A 280 -27.57 -28.30 -26.55
N PHE A 281 -26.33 -27.90 -26.25
CA PHE A 281 -25.99 -26.49 -26.03
C PHE A 281 -25.91 -25.74 -27.37
N SER A 282 -26.30 -24.46 -27.40
CA SER A 282 -26.05 -23.61 -28.56
C SER A 282 -24.59 -23.18 -28.63
N GLU A 283 -24.14 -22.73 -29.81
CA GLU A 283 -22.79 -22.16 -30.01
C GLU A 283 -22.45 -21.02 -29.04
N LYS A 284 -23.46 -20.26 -28.57
CA LYS A 284 -23.27 -19.16 -27.60
C LYS A 284 -23.14 -19.63 -26.15
N GLU A 285 -23.46 -20.88 -25.87
CA GLU A 285 -23.45 -21.47 -24.53
C GLU A 285 -22.25 -22.42 -24.34
N LYS A 286 -21.36 -22.56 -25.33
CA LYS A 286 -20.13 -23.35 -25.18
C LYS A 286 -19.24 -22.77 -24.08
N PHE A 287 -18.63 -23.66 -23.29
CA PHE A 287 -17.70 -23.31 -22.21
C PHE A 287 -16.61 -24.37 -22.06
N LEU A 288 -15.40 -23.93 -21.68
CA LEU A 288 -14.33 -24.85 -21.28
C LEU A 288 -14.50 -25.25 -19.80
N TYR A 289 -14.92 -24.30 -18.97
CA TYR A 289 -14.97 -24.44 -17.51
C TYR A 289 -16.40 -24.28 -16.97
N GLY A 290 -16.96 -25.38 -16.45
CA GLY A 290 -18.24 -25.37 -15.72
C GLY A 290 -18.10 -24.93 -14.25
N SER A 291 -16.88 -24.88 -13.74
CA SER A 291 -16.50 -24.28 -12.46
C SER A 291 -15.78 -22.96 -12.70
N HIS A 292 -15.95 -21.99 -11.81
CA HIS A 292 -15.31 -20.67 -11.89
C HIS A 292 -14.11 -20.57 -10.95
N TYR A 293 -13.16 -19.69 -11.27
CA TYR A 293 -11.95 -19.48 -10.46
C TYR A 293 -12.19 -18.79 -9.10
N SER A 294 -13.38 -18.23 -8.92
CA SER A 294 -13.81 -17.52 -7.71
C SER A 294 -15.30 -17.77 -7.48
N SER A 295 -15.65 -18.39 -6.36
CA SER A 295 -17.03 -18.60 -5.91
C SER A 295 -17.04 -18.67 -4.36
N PRO A 296 -18.21 -18.64 -3.71
CA PRO A 296 -18.27 -18.74 -2.25
C PRO A 296 -17.53 -19.96 -1.69
N GLY A 297 -17.69 -21.12 -2.33
CA GLY A 297 -16.96 -22.34 -1.94
C GLY A 297 -15.44 -22.24 -2.07
N VAL A 298 -14.93 -21.45 -3.02
CA VAL A 298 -13.47 -21.19 -3.16
C VAL A 298 -12.95 -20.34 -2.02
N VAL A 299 -13.66 -19.26 -1.68
CA VAL A 299 -13.27 -18.34 -0.59
C VAL A 299 -13.32 -19.08 0.75
N LEU A 300 -14.41 -19.79 1.01
CA LEU A 300 -14.56 -20.60 2.23
C LEU A 300 -13.53 -21.73 2.32
N HIS A 301 -13.15 -22.36 1.21
CA HIS A 301 -12.09 -23.38 1.21
C HIS A 301 -10.77 -22.82 1.75
N TYR A 302 -10.31 -21.66 1.26
CA TYR A 302 -9.07 -21.05 1.77
C TYR A 302 -9.20 -20.50 3.20
N LEU A 303 -10.35 -19.90 3.54
CA LEU A 303 -10.53 -19.14 4.78
C LEU A 303 -11.16 -19.93 5.94
N ILE A 304 -11.35 -21.24 5.81
CA ILE A 304 -12.04 -22.13 6.79
C ILE A 304 -11.47 -22.14 8.22
N ARG A 305 -10.29 -21.53 8.46
CA ARG A 305 -9.68 -21.41 9.80
C ARG A 305 -9.95 -20.06 10.48
N GLN A 306 -10.60 -19.14 9.78
CA GLN A 306 -10.91 -17.80 10.26
C GLN A 306 -12.43 -17.62 10.42
N GLU A 307 -12.86 -16.90 11.45
CA GLU A 307 -14.25 -16.46 11.56
C GLU A 307 -14.44 -15.12 10.84
N PRO A 308 -15.62 -14.85 10.24
CA PRO A 308 -16.85 -15.66 10.24
C PRO A 308 -16.88 -16.79 9.19
N PHE A 309 -15.83 -16.95 8.39
CA PHE A 309 -15.80 -17.91 7.27
C PHE A 309 -15.95 -19.37 7.72
N THR A 310 -15.50 -19.71 8.92
CA THR A 310 -15.68 -21.04 9.50
C THR A 310 -17.16 -21.34 9.74
N THR A 311 -17.87 -20.43 10.42
CA THR A 311 -19.33 -20.50 10.59
C THR A 311 -20.05 -20.62 9.25
N MET A 312 -19.68 -19.79 8.27
CA MET A 312 -20.30 -19.79 6.93
C MET A 312 -20.03 -21.09 6.15
N ALA A 313 -18.87 -21.72 6.32
CA ALA A 313 -18.57 -23.02 5.71
C ALA A 313 -19.41 -24.16 6.32
N ILE A 314 -19.65 -24.10 7.63
CA ILE A 314 -20.52 -25.03 8.37
C ILE A 314 -21.98 -24.86 7.93
N GLU A 315 -22.46 -23.62 7.78
CA GLU A 315 -23.79 -23.28 7.27
C GLU A 315 -24.01 -23.82 5.85
N LEU A 316 -23.07 -23.57 4.94
CA LEU A 316 -23.12 -24.05 3.55
C LEU A 316 -23.18 -25.60 3.47
N GLN A 317 -22.64 -26.31 4.46
CA GLN A 317 -22.61 -27.77 4.53
C GLN A 317 -23.64 -28.35 5.52
N SER A 318 -24.75 -27.63 5.74
CA SER A 318 -25.90 -28.08 6.53
C SER A 318 -25.59 -28.36 8.01
N GLY A 319 -24.81 -27.46 8.64
CA GLY A 319 -24.53 -27.49 10.08
C GLY A 319 -23.34 -28.36 10.49
N ARG A 320 -22.44 -28.73 9.57
CA ARG A 320 -21.23 -29.51 9.84
C ARG A 320 -20.08 -29.10 8.92
N PHE A 321 -18.84 -29.47 9.27
CA PHE A 321 -17.72 -29.38 8.33
C PHE A 321 -17.91 -30.30 7.11
N ASP A 322 -17.29 -29.94 5.99
CA ASP A 322 -17.22 -30.82 4.81
C ASP A 322 -16.32 -32.05 5.07
N CYS A 323 -16.33 -33.01 4.14
CA CYS A 323 -15.43 -34.16 4.14
C CYS A 323 -13.96 -33.71 4.30
N PRO A 324 -13.20 -34.24 5.29
CA PRO A 324 -11.81 -33.86 5.54
C PRO A 324 -10.94 -33.81 4.28
N ASP A 325 -11.04 -34.81 3.39
CA ASP A 325 -10.28 -34.90 2.15
C ASP A 325 -10.55 -33.77 1.13
N ARG A 326 -11.61 -32.97 1.32
CA ARG A 326 -11.95 -31.79 0.50
C ARG A 326 -11.57 -30.45 1.15
N LEU A 327 -11.16 -30.46 2.42
CA LEU A 327 -10.77 -29.24 3.12
C LEU A 327 -9.42 -28.72 2.63
N PHE A 328 -9.15 -27.44 2.84
CA PHE A 328 -7.82 -26.89 2.58
C PHE A 328 -6.86 -27.31 3.70
N PHE A 329 -5.99 -28.29 3.44
CA PHE A 329 -5.00 -28.76 4.42
C PHE A 329 -3.59 -28.96 3.84
N ASP A 330 -3.40 -28.82 2.54
CA ASP A 330 -2.10 -28.93 1.86
C ASP A 330 -2.09 -27.99 0.65
N ILE A 331 -1.20 -26.99 0.64
CA ILE A 331 -1.12 -26.03 -0.47
C ILE A 331 -0.49 -26.65 -1.72
N ALA A 332 0.46 -27.57 -1.56
CA ALA A 332 1.04 -28.32 -2.69
C ALA A 332 0.02 -29.30 -3.28
N GLY A 333 -0.86 -29.85 -2.44
CA GLY A 333 -2.05 -30.61 -2.84
C GLY A 333 -3.07 -29.76 -3.60
N CYS A 334 -3.38 -28.57 -3.09
CA CYS A 334 -4.28 -27.61 -3.73
C CYS A 334 -3.78 -27.19 -5.13
N TRP A 335 -2.51 -26.80 -5.24
CA TRP A 335 -1.88 -26.44 -6.52
C TRP A 335 -1.89 -27.61 -7.52
N ARG A 336 -1.60 -28.85 -7.07
CA ARG A 336 -1.70 -30.05 -7.92
C ARG A 336 -3.13 -30.28 -8.40
N SER A 337 -4.14 -30.19 -7.53
CA SER A 337 -5.56 -30.31 -7.90
C SER A 337 -5.93 -29.29 -8.98
N CYS A 338 -5.55 -28.02 -8.79
CA CYS A 338 -5.75 -26.93 -9.76
C CYS A 338 -5.05 -27.17 -11.11
N ASN A 339 -4.08 -28.09 -11.20
CA ASN A 339 -3.38 -28.43 -12.45
C ASN A 339 -3.81 -29.78 -13.07
N THR A 340 -4.48 -30.66 -12.34
CA THR A 340 -4.85 -32.01 -12.82
C THR A 340 -6.36 -32.25 -12.91
N SER A 341 -7.16 -31.69 -12.01
CA SER A 341 -8.61 -31.90 -12.01
C SER A 341 -9.30 -31.07 -13.10
N THR A 342 -10.29 -31.66 -13.80
CA THR A 342 -11.07 -30.98 -14.85
C THR A 342 -12.14 -30.04 -14.30
N SER A 343 -12.43 -30.10 -13.00
CA SER A 343 -13.37 -29.24 -12.29
C SER A 343 -12.68 -28.26 -11.33
N ASP A 344 -11.36 -28.25 -11.26
CA ASP A 344 -10.60 -27.38 -10.36
C ASP A 344 -9.76 -26.37 -11.14
N VAL A 345 -10.24 -25.13 -11.15
CA VAL A 345 -9.62 -23.98 -11.83
C VAL A 345 -9.54 -22.76 -10.91
N LYS A 346 -9.50 -22.98 -9.60
CA LYS A 346 -9.47 -21.91 -8.58
C LYS A 346 -8.26 -21.01 -8.74
N GLU A 347 -8.48 -19.70 -8.70
CA GLU A 347 -7.43 -18.72 -8.44
C GLU A 347 -7.35 -18.47 -6.92
N LEU A 348 -6.55 -17.49 -6.49
CA LEU A 348 -6.32 -17.17 -5.08
C LEU A 348 -7.17 -16.01 -4.57
N VAL A 349 -7.19 -15.85 -3.24
CA VAL A 349 -7.75 -14.69 -2.53
C VAL A 349 -6.61 -13.84 -1.92
N PRO A 350 -6.81 -12.53 -1.66
CA PRO A 350 -5.75 -11.63 -1.22
C PRO A 350 -5.02 -12.06 0.06
N GLU A 351 -5.71 -12.75 0.96
CA GLU A 351 -5.25 -13.16 2.29
C GLU A 351 -4.01 -14.05 2.24
N LEU A 352 -3.82 -14.85 1.17
CA LEU A 352 -2.63 -15.68 0.97
C LEU A 352 -1.34 -14.86 0.76
N PHE A 353 -1.44 -13.52 0.64
CA PHE A 353 -0.33 -12.58 0.49
C PHE A 353 -0.23 -11.58 1.66
N THR A 354 -1.06 -11.71 2.71
CA THR A 354 -1.13 -10.76 3.84
C THR A 354 -1.42 -11.37 5.21
N CYS A 355 -2.13 -12.50 5.29
CA CYS A 355 -2.69 -13.05 6.53
C CYS A 355 -2.16 -14.47 6.79
N PRO A 356 -1.08 -14.64 7.59
CA PRO A 356 -0.55 -15.97 7.92
C PRO A 356 -1.53 -16.83 8.73
N GLU A 357 -2.51 -16.22 9.39
CA GLU A 357 -3.49 -16.90 10.22
C GLU A 357 -4.39 -17.86 9.42
N VAL A 358 -4.60 -17.64 8.10
CA VAL A 358 -5.41 -18.57 7.27
C VAL A 358 -4.83 -19.98 7.20
N PHE A 359 -3.52 -20.13 7.46
CA PHE A 359 -2.82 -21.42 7.45
C PHE A 359 -2.76 -22.10 8.82
N VAL A 360 -3.19 -21.44 9.90
CA VAL A 360 -3.01 -21.91 11.29
C VAL A 360 -4.38 -22.13 11.95
N ASN A 361 -4.58 -23.31 12.57
CA ASN A 361 -5.82 -23.62 13.29
C ASN A 361 -5.81 -23.03 14.71
N THR A 362 -5.63 -21.70 14.82
CA THR A 362 -5.50 -21.00 16.11
C THR A 362 -6.72 -21.20 17.02
N ASN A 363 -7.90 -21.41 16.43
CA ASN A 363 -9.16 -21.62 17.15
C ASN A 363 -9.38 -23.09 17.58
N GLY A 364 -8.52 -24.03 17.16
CA GLY A 364 -8.66 -25.46 17.50
C GLY A 364 -9.92 -26.12 16.91
N PHE A 365 -10.30 -25.75 15.69
CA PHE A 365 -11.49 -26.30 15.03
C PHE A 365 -11.35 -27.80 14.75
N PRO A 366 -12.39 -28.62 14.94
CA PRO A 366 -12.36 -30.05 14.71
C PRO A 366 -12.53 -30.38 13.21
N LEU A 367 -11.48 -30.13 12.42
CA LEU A 367 -11.46 -30.29 10.96
C LEU A 367 -11.41 -31.78 10.50
N GLY A 368 -11.29 -32.72 11.43
CA GLY A 368 -11.38 -34.16 11.18
C GLY A 368 -10.08 -34.79 10.68
N GLN A 369 -10.21 -35.96 10.05
CA GLN A 369 -9.10 -36.82 9.64
C GLN A 369 -9.36 -37.34 8.21
N THR A 370 -8.35 -37.32 7.34
CA THR A 370 -8.45 -37.82 5.96
C THR A 370 -8.56 -39.34 5.90
N GLN A 371 -8.88 -39.88 4.72
CA GLN A 371 -8.87 -41.33 4.46
C GLN A 371 -7.50 -41.98 4.69
N ASP A 372 -6.41 -41.23 4.48
CA ASP A 372 -5.03 -41.63 4.78
C ASP A 372 -4.66 -41.48 6.28
N GLU A 373 -5.65 -41.44 7.17
CA GLU A 373 -5.52 -41.26 8.63
C GLU A 373 -4.77 -39.99 9.05
N ARG A 374 -4.65 -38.96 8.19
CA ARG A 374 -3.99 -37.69 8.53
C ARG A 374 -4.96 -36.74 9.24
N SER A 375 -4.67 -36.38 10.49
CA SER A 375 -5.42 -35.34 11.22
C SER A 375 -5.25 -33.98 10.53
N ILE A 376 -6.35 -33.25 10.34
CA ILE A 376 -6.35 -31.92 9.75
C ILE A 376 -6.28 -30.87 10.85
N GLU A 377 -5.20 -30.10 10.83
CA GLU A 377 -4.94 -29.01 11.77
C GLU A 377 -4.48 -27.78 10.96
N ASN A 378 -3.23 -27.35 11.13
CA ASN A 378 -2.58 -26.35 10.27
C ASN A 378 -2.48 -26.85 8.82
N VAL A 379 -2.46 -25.93 7.86
CA VAL A 379 -2.19 -26.21 6.45
C VAL A 379 -0.73 -26.66 6.30
N ALA A 380 -0.50 -27.73 5.54
CA ALA A 380 0.83 -28.15 5.14
C ALA A 380 1.43 -27.10 4.20
N LEU A 381 2.53 -26.49 4.64
CA LEU A 381 3.28 -25.49 3.89
C LEU A 381 4.46 -26.15 3.14
N PRO A 382 4.99 -25.51 2.08
CA PRO A 382 6.16 -26.01 1.37
C PRO A 382 7.39 -26.09 2.27
N PRO A 383 8.35 -26.99 1.99
CA PRO A 383 9.59 -27.10 2.78
C PRO A 383 10.36 -25.78 2.87
N TRP A 384 10.42 -25.01 1.77
CA TRP A 384 11.04 -23.68 1.73
C TRP A 384 10.44 -22.64 2.70
N ALA A 385 9.22 -22.85 3.19
CA ALA A 385 8.60 -21.99 4.22
C ALA A 385 9.02 -22.35 5.65
N LYS A 386 9.83 -23.41 5.83
CA LYS A 386 10.42 -23.85 7.12
C LYS A 386 9.36 -24.04 8.24
N GLY A 387 8.16 -24.47 7.87
CA GLY A 387 7.02 -24.65 8.78
C GLY A 387 6.38 -23.36 9.31
N SER A 388 6.78 -22.17 8.82
CA SER A 388 6.25 -20.88 9.26
C SER A 388 5.27 -20.29 8.26
N ALA A 389 4.02 -20.08 8.69
CA ALA A 389 3.00 -19.38 7.90
C ALA A 389 3.39 -17.92 7.59
N HIS A 390 4.11 -17.27 8.50
CA HIS A 390 4.64 -15.92 8.28
C HIS A 390 5.70 -15.91 7.18
N GLU A 391 6.60 -16.91 7.16
CA GLU A 391 7.62 -17.01 6.12
C GLU A 391 7.02 -17.38 4.76
N PHE A 392 6.00 -18.25 4.76
CA PHE A 392 5.20 -18.53 3.58
C PHE A 392 4.60 -17.24 2.98
N VAL A 393 3.84 -16.49 3.78
CA VAL A 393 3.19 -15.24 3.32
C VAL A 393 4.21 -14.20 2.86
N ARG A 394 5.33 -14.05 3.58
CA ARG A 394 6.42 -13.13 3.19
C ARG A 394 7.00 -13.49 1.83
N ILE A 395 7.38 -14.76 1.60
CA ILE A 395 7.93 -15.21 0.32
C ILE A 395 6.88 -15.10 -0.79
N HIS A 396 5.63 -15.45 -0.52
CA HIS A 396 4.54 -15.35 -1.49
C HIS A 396 4.26 -13.90 -1.91
N ARG A 397 4.37 -12.95 -0.97
CA ARG A 397 4.30 -11.51 -1.28
C ARG A 397 5.54 -11.01 -2.02
N LEU A 398 6.75 -11.44 -1.67
CA LEU A 398 7.95 -11.12 -2.44
C LEU A 398 7.88 -11.64 -3.89
N ALA A 399 7.34 -12.84 -4.08
CA ALA A 399 7.09 -13.39 -5.41
C ALA A 399 6.08 -12.53 -6.20
N LEU A 400 4.99 -12.08 -5.57
CA LEU A 400 4.01 -11.17 -6.18
C LEU A 400 4.61 -9.82 -6.58
N GLU A 401 5.58 -9.29 -5.83
CA GLU A 401 6.27 -8.01 -6.11
C GLU A 401 7.57 -8.16 -6.91
N SER A 402 7.90 -9.37 -7.36
CA SER A 402 9.05 -9.68 -8.21
C SER A 402 9.03 -8.92 -9.54
N ASP A 403 10.18 -8.85 -10.22
CA ASP A 403 10.23 -8.33 -11.59
C ASP A 403 9.51 -9.25 -12.58
N TYR A 404 9.66 -10.58 -12.44
CA TYR A 404 8.94 -11.54 -13.27
C TYR A 404 7.42 -11.29 -13.25
N VAL A 405 6.82 -11.19 -12.07
CA VAL A 405 5.39 -10.89 -11.97
C VAL A 405 5.08 -9.48 -12.45
N SER A 406 5.90 -8.48 -12.12
CA SER A 406 5.68 -7.09 -12.58
C SER A 406 5.59 -6.99 -14.12
N GLU A 407 6.46 -7.70 -14.84
CA GLU A 407 6.51 -7.71 -16.30
C GLU A 407 5.31 -8.43 -16.95
N HIS A 408 4.81 -9.50 -16.32
CA HIS A 408 3.83 -10.42 -16.91
C HIS A 408 2.39 -10.30 -16.35
N LEU A 409 2.18 -9.64 -15.20
CA LEU A 409 0.88 -9.57 -14.52
C LEU A 409 -0.22 -8.91 -15.35
N ASN A 410 0.13 -8.04 -16.30
CA ASN A 410 -0.84 -7.46 -17.23
C ASN A 410 -1.54 -8.55 -18.08
N HIS A 411 -0.88 -9.65 -18.41
CA HIS A 411 -1.49 -10.73 -19.16
C HIS A 411 -2.55 -11.50 -18.35
N TRP A 412 -2.32 -11.68 -17.04
CA TRP A 412 -3.34 -12.24 -16.16
C TRP A 412 -4.51 -11.26 -15.96
N ILE A 413 -4.22 -9.95 -15.85
CA ILE A 413 -5.26 -8.91 -15.82
C ILE A 413 -6.08 -8.92 -17.12
N ASP A 414 -5.47 -9.21 -18.29
CA ASP A 414 -6.20 -9.35 -19.55
C ASP A 414 -7.19 -10.52 -19.56
N LEU A 415 -6.85 -11.64 -18.91
CA LEU A 415 -7.73 -12.80 -18.76
C LEU A 415 -8.91 -12.51 -17.82
N VAL A 416 -8.66 -11.84 -16.70
CA VAL A 416 -9.66 -11.70 -15.62
C VAL A 416 -10.50 -10.42 -15.73
N PHE A 417 -9.90 -9.32 -16.20
CA PHE A 417 -10.53 -7.99 -16.25
C PHE A 417 -10.44 -7.31 -17.63
N GLY A 418 -9.56 -7.77 -18.52
CA GLY A 418 -9.29 -7.12 -19.80
C GLY A 418 -9.92 -7.82 -21.01
N TYR A 419 -9.27 -7.63 -22.16
CA TYR A 419 -9.89 -7.97 -23.45
C TYR A 419 -10.02 -9.49 -23.70
N LYS A 420 -9.21 -10.32 -23.04
CA LYS A 420 -9.26 -11.79 -23.11
C LYS A 420 -10.31 -12.42 -22.18
N GLN A 421 -11.14 -11.63 -21.49
CA GLN A 421 -12.21 -12.15 -20.64
C GLN A 421 -13.38 -12.78 -21.45
N ARG A 422 -13.63 -12.30 -22.68
CA ARG A 422 -14.79 -12.71 -23.52
C ARG A 422 -14.47 -12.71 -25.01
N GLY A 423 -15.29 -13.43 -25.79
CA GLY A 423 -15.23 -13.46 -27.27
C GLY A 423 -14.04 -14.25 -27.81
N ALA A 424 -13.71 -14.04 -29.09
CA ALA A 424 -12.67 -14.80 -29.79
C ALA A 424 -11.29 -14.79 -29.10
N GLU A 425 -10.94 -13.69 -28.41
CA GLU A 425 -9.69 -13.57 -27.63
C GLU A 425 -9.71 -14.43 -26.35
N ALA A 426 -10.89 -14.67 -25.77
CA ALA A 426 -11.05 -15.63 -24.69
C ALA A 426 -10.99 -17.07 -25.21
N GLU A 427 -11.59 -17.36 -26.36
CA GLU A 427 -11.47 -18.69 -27.00
C GLU A 427 -10.02 -19.02 -27.34
N ALA A 428 -9.29 -18.10 -27.99
CA ALA A 428 -7.87 -18.25 -28.30
C ALA A 428 -6.97 -18.37 -27.07
N ALA A 429 -7.35 -17.74 -25.94
CA ALA A 429 -6.66 -17.86 -24.66
C ALA A 429 -7.16 -19.05 -23.80
N HIS A 430 -8.11 -19.85 -24.30
CA HIS A 430 -8.77 -20.95 -23.58
C HIS A 430 -9.41 -20.50 -22.25
N ASN A 431 -10.04 -19.33 -22.23
CA ASN A 431 -10.52 -18.62 -21.03
C ASN A 431 -12.05 -18.48 -20.96
N VAL A 432 -12.79 -19.50 -21.43
CA VAL A 432 -14.25 -19.47 -21.57
C VAL A 432 -14.94 -20.22 -20.43
N PHE A 433 -15.66 -19.50 -19.59
CA PHE A 433 -16.44 -20.03 -18.46
C PHE A 433 -17.90 -20.27 -18.85
N HIS A 434 -18.66 -20.94 -17.97
CA HIS A 434 -20.10 -21.14 -18.15
C HIS A 434 -20.83 -19.79 -18.36
N TYR A 435 -21.72 -19.71 -19.36
CA TYR A 435 -22.31 -18.45 -19.81
C TYR A 435 -22.99 -17.64 -18.68
N LEU A 436 -23.59 -18.32 -17.70
CA LEU A 436 -24.23 -17.69 -16.53
C LEU A 436 -23.27 -16.96 -15.57
N SER A 437 -21.94 -17.17 -15.65
CA SER A 437 -20.98 -16.40 -14.85
C SER A 437 -20.81 -14.97 -15.36
N TYR A 438 -21.23 -14.69 -16.60
CA TYR A 438 -20.98 -13.43 -17.29
C TYR A 438 -22.16 -12.45 -17.15
N GLU A 439 -21.86 -11.25 -16.63
CA GLU A 439 -22.77 -10.09 -16.65
C GLU A 439 -23.36 -9.86 -18.05
N GLY A 440 -24.68 -9.74 -18.13
CA GLY A 440 -25.45 -9.51 -19.36
C GLY A 440 -25.80 -10.75 -20.19
N ALA A 441 -25.39 -11.96 -19.79
CA ALA A 441 -25.67 -13.18 -20.55
C ALA A 441 -27.16 -13.60 -20.49
N VAL A 442 -27.82 -13.38 -19.35
CA VAL A 442 -29.25 -13.66 -19.14
C VAL A 442 -29.89 -12.48 -18.42
N ASP A 443 -31.11 -12.14 -18.84
CA ASP A 443 -31.93 -11.11 -18.20
C ASP A 443 -32.95 -11.79 -17.27
N LEU A 444 -32.60 -11.84 -15.97
CA LEU A 444 -33.41 -12.48 -14.92
C LEU A 444 -34.84 -11.95 -14.84
N ASP A 445 -35.07 -10.70 -15.22
CA ASP A 445 -36.38 -10.05 -15.12
C ASP A 445 -37.27 -10.34 -16.35
N LYS A 446 -36.72 -10.99 -17.39
CA LYS A 446 -37.47 -11.58 -18.51
C LYS A 446 -37.82 -13.06 -18.31
N ILE A 447 -37.25 -13.75 -17.31
CA ILE A 447 -37.59 -15.15 -17.03
C ILE A 447 -38.94 -15.21 -16.31
N THR A 448 -39.97 -15.71 -16.98
CA THR A 448 -41.33 -15.80 -16.45
C THR A 448 -41.62 -17.09 -15.68
N ASP A 449 -40.83 -18.15 -15.90
CA ASP A 449 -40.93 -19.38 -15.12
C ASP A 449 -40.11 -19.25 -13.83
N GLU A 450 -40.78 -19.43 -12.69
CA GLU A 450 -40.15 -19.37 -11.37
C GLU A 450 -39.12 -20.48 -11.17
N VAL A 451 -39.29 -21.64 -11.79
CA VAL A 451 -38.34 -22.77 -11.66
C VAL A 451 -37.03 -22.44 -12.35
N ASP A 452 -37.09 -22.02 -13.62
CA ASP A 452 -35.92 -21.61 -14.39
C ASP A 452 -35.25 -20.37 -13.79
N ARG A 453 -36.04 -19.43 -13.27
CA ARG A 453 -35.52 -18.24 -12.57
C ARG A 453 -34.73 -18.66 -11.32
N ASN A 454 -35.32 -19.48 -10.45
CA ASN A 454 -34.66 -19.95 -9.22
C ASN A 454 -33.41 -20.79 -9.52
N ALA A 455 -33.44 -21.63 -10.56
CA ALA A 455 -32.27 -22.38 -11.02
C ALA A 455 -31.15 -21.45 -11.51
N THR A 456 -31.49 -20.43 -12.31
CA THR A 456 -30.54 -19.43 -12.82
C THR A 456 -29.94 -18.59 -11.70
N GLU A 457 -30.77 -18.08 -10.79
CA GLU A 457 -30.33 -17.28 -9.64
C GLU A 457 -29.43 -18.11 -8.69
N SER A 458 -29.78 -19.37 -8.41
CA SER A 458 -28.94 -20.29 -7.62
C SER A 458 -27.61 -20.58 -8.30
N HIS A 459 -27.60 -20.72 -9.64
CA HIS A 459 -26.34 -20.92 -10.38
C HIS A 459 -25.41 -19.71 -10.24
N ILE A 460 -25.93 -18.49 -10.43
CA ILE A 460 -25.17 -17.23 -10.32
C ILE A 460 -24.59 -17.02 -8.91
N GLN A 461 -25.30 -17.45 -7.86
CA GLN A 461 -24.82 -17.34 -6.48
C GLN A 461 -23.70 -18.33 -6.17
N ASN A 462 -23.85 -19.59 -6.58
CA ASN A 462 -23.03 -20.69 -6.06
C ASN A 462 -21.83 -21.02 -6.95
N PHE A 463 -21.95 -20.87 -8.27
CA PHE A 463 -20.92 -21.31 -9.23
C PHE A 463 -19.96 -20.21 -9.68
N GLY A 464 -20.15 -18.98 -9.19
CA GLY A 464 -19.20 -17.88 -9.31
C GLY A 464 -19.54 -16.85 -10.39
N GLN A 465 -19.20 -15.60 -10.11
CA GLN A 465 -19.46 -14.45 -11.00
C GLN A 465 -18.15 -13.91 -11.56
N THR A 466 -18.11 -13.63 -12.86
CA THR A 466 -16.97 -12.99 -13.53
C THR A 466 -16.95 -11.48 -13.20
N PRO A 467 -15.77 -10.86 -12.95
CA PRO A 467 -15.69 -9.43 -12.64
C PRO A 467 -16.16 -8.58 -13.82
N SER A 468 -16.55 -7.32 -13.59
CA SER A 468 -16.85 -6.42 -14.70
C SER A 468 -15.58 -6.20 -15.53
N GLN A 469 -15.67 -6.46 -16.84
CA GLN A 469 -14.58 -6.26 -17.77
C GLN A 469 -14.26 -4.76 -17.89
N LEU A 470 -13.04 -4.35 -17.52
CA LEU A 470 -12.58 -2.96 -17.48
C LEU A 470 -12.03 -2.48 -18.84
N LEU A 471 -11.39 -3.37 -19.61
CA LEU A 471 -10.86 -3.11 -20.95
C LEU A 471 -11.44 -4.11 -21.95
N THR A 472 -11.93 -3.63 -23.10
CA THR A 472 -12.66 -4.49 -24.07
C THR A 472 -11.92 -4.75 -25.38
N LYS A 473 -10.98 -3.87 -25.77
CA LYS A 473 -10.26 -3.93 -27.05
C LYS A 473 -8.76 -3.68 -26.92
N GLU A 474 -8.35 -2.94 -25.89
CA GLU A 474 -6.94 -2.60 -25.63
C GLU A 474 -6.35 -3.65 -24.68
N ALA A 475 -5.18 -4.19 -25.03
CA ALA A 475 -4.40 -5.03 -24.13
C ALA A 475 -3.99 -4.26 -22.88
N HIS A 476 -4.03 -4.91 -21.72
CA HIS A 476 -3.59 -4.27 -20.49
C HIS A 476 -2.11 -3.94 -20.62
N PRO A 477 -1.72 -2.68 -20.39
CA PRO A 477 -0.33 -2.27 -20.54
C PRO A 477 0.54 -3.01 -19.52
N SER A 478 1.68 -3.54 -19.96
CA SER A 478 2.70 -4.08 -19.05
C SER A 478 3.27 -2.96 -18.17
N LYS A 479 3.60 -3.29 -16.92
CA LYS A 479 4.42 -2.45 -16.04
C LYS A 479 5.85 -2.64 -16.52
N TYR A 480 6.49 -1.54 -16.91
CA TYR A 480 7.81 -1.59 -17.55
C TYR A 480 8.77 -2.46 -16.70
N PRO A 481 9.56 -3.35 -17.34
CA PRO A 481 10.65 -4.04 -16.64
C PRO A 481 11.45 -2.97 -15.90
N GLY A 482 11.56 -3.12 -14.58
CA GLY A 482 11.84 -2.00 -13.69
C GLY A 482 13.07 -1.24 -14.18
N HIS A 483 12.91 0.07 -14.47
CA HIS A 483 13.86 0.96 -15.17
C HIS A 483 15.33 0.82 -14.70
N ALA A 484 16.01 -0.26 -15.11
CA ALA A 484 17.11 -0.85 -14.34
C ALA A 484 16.88 -0.70 -12.82
N ARG A 485 16.01 -1.52 -12.19
CA ARG A 485 15.70 -1.45 -10.73
C ARG A 485 16.99 -1.12 -9.99
N TRP A 486 16.98 0.00 -9.28
CA TRP A 486 18.23 0.58 -8.79
C TRP A 486 18.76 -0.38 -7.74
N SER A 487 19.84 -1.10 -8.03
CA SER A 487 20.45 -2.00 -7.05
C SER A 487 20.76 -1.16 -5.80
N PRO A 488 20.14 -1.45 -4.65
CA PRO A 488 20.50 -0.76 -3.43
C PRO A 488 21.95 -1.08 -3.11
N LEU A 489 22.63 -0.15 -2.41
CA LEU A 489 24.07 -0.28 -2.14
C LEU A 489 24.40 -1.61 -1.45
N ILE A 490 23.43 -2.13 -0.69
CA ILE A 490 23.50 -3.43 -0.03
C ILE A 490 22.22 -4.16 -0.44
N HIS A 491 22.29 -4.90 -1.55
CA HIS A 491 21.18 -5.66 -2.13
C HIS A 491 21.13 -7.13 -1.68
N ASN A 492 22.22 -7.62 -1.08
CA ASN A 492 22.27 -8.86 -0.31
C ASN A 492 23.26 -8.69 0.86
N GLU A 493 23.47 -9.74 1.66
CA GLU A 493 24.42 -9.71 2.79
C GLU A 493 25.90 -9.74 2.31
N GLU A 494 26.19 -10.39 1.19
CA GLU A 494 27.55 -10.59 0.64
C GLU A 494 28.24 -9.27 0.26
N VAL A 495 27.49 -8.33 -0.34
CA VAL A 495 27.99 -6.99 -0.72
C VAL A 495 28.57 -6.22 0.47
N THR A 496 28.14 -6.54 1.70
CA THR A 496 28.69 -5.89 2.90
C THR A 496 30.18 -6.15 3.11
N GLU A 497 30.74 -7.25 2.57
CA GLU A 497 32.17 -7.56 2.60
C GLU A 497 32.99 -6.71 1.61
N HIS A 498 32.34 -6.04 0.66
CA HIS A 498 32.97 -5.28 -0.43
C HIS A 498 32.75 -3.77 -0.32
N LEU A 499 32.28 -3.30 0.85
CA LEU A 499 32.12 -1.88 1.13
C LEU A 499 33.47 -1.20 1.36
N ARG A 500 33.66 -0.06 0.70
CA ARG A 500 34.79 0.85 0.88
C ARG A 500 34.25 2.25 1.21
N TYR A 501 35.08 3.07 1.85
CA TYR A 501 34.68 4.41 2.26
C TYR A 501 35.64 5.49 1.75
N HIS A 502 35.07 6.66 1.50
CA HIS A 502 35.74 7.78 0.87
C HIS A 502 35.32 9.09 1.56
N THR A 503 36.28 9.81 2.15
CA THR A 503 36.02 11.09 2.84
C THR A 503 36.47 12.27 1.97
N PRO A 504 35.53 13.07 1.42
CA PRO A 504 35.87 14.25 0.62
C PRO A 504 36.74 15.26 1.39
N SER A 505 37.68 15.90 0.70
CA SER A 505 38.57 16.91 1.31
C SER A 505 38.00 18.34 1.30
N ASN A 506 37.06 18.63 0.39
CA ASN A 506 36.49 19.97 0.18
C ASN A 506 35.11 20.11 0.85
N GLN A 507 35.09 19.96 2.17
CA GLN A 507 33.88 20.06 2.98
C GLN A 507 34.01 21.02 4.17
N VAL A 508 32.94 21.18 4.94
CA VAL A 508 32.87 22.13 6.08
C VAL A 508 33.66 21.63 7.29
N GLY A 509 33.64 20.32 7.57
CA GLY A 509 34.38 19.70 8.68
C GLY A 509 35.78 19.20 8.34
N GLY A 510 36.43 18.58 9.33
CA GLY A 510 37.76 17.98 9.21
C GLY A 510 38.93 18.92 9.53
N LYS A 511 40.10 18.33 9.77
CA LYS A 511 41.26 18.96 10.45
C LYS A 511 42.02 20.05 9.65
N LYS A 512 41.62 20.41 8.43
CA LYS A 512 42.44 21.22 7.49
C LYS A 512 42.15 22.73 7.43
N LYS A 513 41.16 23.25 8.17
CA LYS A 513 40.94 24.70 8.35
C LYS A 513 40.63 24.97 9.82
N GLY A 514 41.29 25.97 10.41
CA GLY A 514 41.27 26.29 11.85
C GLY A 514 39.94 26.87 12.39
N THR A 515 38.80 26.37 11.94
CA THR A 515 37.46 26.67 12.45
C THR A 515 36.67 25.37 12.53
N VAL A 516 36.71 24.71 13.69
CA VAL A 516 35.85 23.56 13.98
C VAL A 516 34.40 24.03 13.94
N LYS A 517 33.64 23.62 12.93
CA LYS A 517 32.25 24.04 12.71
C LYS A 517 31.21 23.09 13.35
N GLY A 518 31.65 22.16 14.19
CA GLY A 518 30.79 21.24 14.95
C GLY A 518 30.42 19.98 14.19
N ALA A 519 29.98 18.97 14.93
CA ALA A 519 29.58 17.66 14.42
C ALA A 519 28.49 17.71 13.34
N ALA A 520 28.50 16.74 12.43
CA ALA A 520 27.41 16.54 11.46
C ALA A 520 26.26 15.78 12.15
N VAL A 521 25.19 16.49 12.49
CA VAL A 521 24.09 15.99 13.35
C VAL A 521 22.98 15.32 12.56
N SER A 522 22.72 15.77 11.33
CA SER A 522 21.81 15.10 10.41
C SER A 522 22.28 15.25 8.96
N ILE A 523 22.03 14.22 8.15
CA ILE A 523 22.27 14.22 6.70
C ILE A 523 20.97 13.83 6.01
N HIS A 524 20.64 14.51 4.92
CA HIS A 524 19.49 14.22 4.08
C HIS A 524 19.93 14.30 2.61
N VAL A 525 19.61 13.27 1.81
CA VAL A 525 20.07 13.12 0.42
C VAL A 525 18.88 13.30 -0.51
N LEU A 526 18.95 14.26 -1.44
CA LEU A 526 17.91 14.61 -2.40
C LEU A 526 18.51 14.63 -3.82
N SER A 527 18.37 13.55 -4.59
CA SER A 527 18.98 13.45 -5.94
C SER A 527 20.51 13.68 -5.89
N ASP A 528 20.99 14.76 -6.49
CA ASP A 528 22.37 15.24 -6.60
C ASP A 528 22.73 16.27 -5.52
N PHE A 529 21.85 16.50 -4.55
CA PHE A 529 22.06 17.42 -3.42
C PHE A 529 22.11 16.66 -2.09
N VAL A 530 23.14 16.91 -1.30
CA VAL A 530 23.27 16.38 0.06
C VAL A 530 23.23 17.55 1.04
N ILE A 531 22.27 17.53 1.96
CA ILE A 531 22.05 18.59 2.95
C ILE A 531 22.52 18.07 4.30
N VAL A 532 23.45 18.79 4.92
CA VAL A 532 24.07 18.43 6.19
C VAL A 532 23.77 19.50 7.23
N VAL A 533 23.17 19.11 8.35
CA VAL A 533 22.89 19.98 9.49
C VAL A 533 23.98 19.78 10.54
N TYR A 534 24.65 20.87 10.93
CA TYR A 534 25.75 20.87 11.88
C TYR A 534 25.31 21.27 13.29
N ALA A 535 25.98 20.76 14.32
CA ALA A 535 25.72 21.04 15.74
C ALA A 535 25.76 22.53 16.12
N ASN A 536 26.39 23.37 15.30
CA ASN A 536 26.39 24.83 15.48
C ASN A 536 25.14 25.53 14.87
N MET A 537 24.13 24.78 14.45
CA MET A 537 22.93 25.24 13.75
C MET A 537 23.28 25.98 12.44
N SER A 538 24.16 25.36 11.64
CA SER A 538 24.39 25.72 10.25
C SER A 538 24.10 24.56 9.32
N VAL A 539 23.70 24.88 8.11
CA VAL A 539 23.34 23.93 7.06
C VAL A 539 24.33 24.07 5.92
N GLY A 540 24.97 22.96 5.55
CA GLY A 540 25.79 22.82 4.35
C GLY A 540 25.03 22.09 3.27
N THR A 541 24.78 22.74 2.14
CA THR A 541 24.24 22.11 0.93
C THR A 541 25.40 21.75 0.02
N TYR A 542 25.52 20.48 -0.33
CA TYR A 542 26.57 19.94 -1.19
C TYR A 542 25.97 19.45 -2.50
N LYS A 543 26.69 19.66 -3.60
CA LYS A 543 26.44 18.99 -4.87
C LYS A 543 27.26 17.71 -4.93
N PHE A 544 26.56 16.61 -5.20
CA PHE A 544 27.09 15.27 -5.33
C PHE A 544 26.83 14.75 -6.74
N SER A 545 27.86 14.22 -7.40
CA SER A 545 27.70 13.54 -8.68
C SER A 545 28.68 12.38 -8.82
N THR A 546 28.22 11.30 -9.45
CA THR A 546 29.04 10.14 -9.80
C THR A 546 29.97 10.48 -10.97
N SER A 547 31.20 9.96 -10.95
CA SER A 547 32.19 10.21 -11.99
C SER A 547 32.15 9.11 -13.04
N ARG A 548 32.18 9.48 -14.32
CA ARG A 548 32.41 8.50 -15.40
C ARG A 548 33.88 8.07 -15.40
N SER A 549 34.10 6.81 -15.79
CA SER A 549 35.41 6.12 -15.82
C SER A 549 36.57 7.03 -16.26
N GLY A 550 37.66 7.02 -15.46
CA GLY A 550 38.90 7.78 -15.73
C GLY A 550 39.28 8.86 -14.70
N SER A 551 38.41 9.16 -13.72
CA SER A 551 38.71 10.09 -12.60
C SER A 551 39.54 9.44 -11.49
N LYS A 552 40.35 10.22 -10.77
CA LYS A 552 41.06 9.79 -9.54
C LYS A 552 40.13 9.62 -8.32
N SER A 553 38.88 10.06 -8.39
CA SER A 553 37.85 9.81 -7.37
C SER A 553 36.55 9.32 -8.03
N PRO A 554 35.86 8.33 -7.45
CA PRO A 554 34.66 7.73 -8.05
C PRO A 554 33.47 8.71 -8.11
N PHE A 555 33.50 9.79 -7.33
CA PHE A 555 32.48 10.83 -7.30
C PHE A 555 33.09 12.23 -7.09
N SER A 556 32.25 13.25 -7.25
CA SER A 556 32.50 14.65 -6.93
C SER A 556 31.54 15.11 -5.83
N PHE A 557 32.07 15.51 -4.67
CA PHE A 557 31.30 16.09 -3.57
C PHE A 557 31.84 17.50 -3.29
N LYS A 558 31.01 18.53 -3.48
CA LYS A 558 31.41 19.95 -3.41
C LYS A 558 30.38 20.77 -2.64
N LEU A 559 30.85 21.55 -1.66
CA LEU A 559 30.01 22.51 -0.94
C LEU A 559 29.49 23.60 -1.91
N ASP A 560 28.17 23.75 -1.99
CA ASP A 560 27.48 24.75 -2.82
C ASP A 560 27.05 25.97 -1.99
N LYS A 561 26.38 25.74 -0.86
CA LYS A 561 25.90 26.78 0.07
C LYS A 561 26.25 26.40 1.52
N HIS A 562 26.66 27.37 2.34
CA HIS A 562 26.78 27.21 3.79
C HIS A 562 26.09 28.40 4.48
N LYS A 563 25.03 28.16 5.24
CA LYS A 563 24.24 29.20 5.92
C LYS A 563 23.96 28.80 7.37
N GLY A 564 23.83 29.78 8.26
CA GLY A 564 23.37 29.57 9.64
C GLY A 564 21.88 29.89 9.78
N PHE A 565 21.17 29.19 10.67
CA PHE A 565 19.83 29.63 11.09
C PHE A 565 19.91 31.03 11.74
N CYS A 566 18.83 31.81 11.63
CA CYS A 566 18.82 33.17 12.15
C CYS A 566 18.98 33.20 13.68
N ARG A 567 19.96 33.97 14.19
CA ARG A 567 20.25 34.08 15.63
C ARG A 567 19.08 34.57 16.50
N LYS A 568 18.02 35.13 15.90
CA LYS A 568 16.79 35.55 16.61
C LYS A 568 15.80 34.39 16.83
N GLU A 569 15.86 33.35 16.00
CA GLU A 569 14.98 32.17 16.09
C GLU A 569 15.63 31.04 16.91
N LEU A 570 16.96 31.02 16.97
CA LEU A 570 17.76 30.20 17.87
C LEU A 570 17.75 30.78 19.29
N SER A 571 16.59 30.74 19.95
CA SER A 571 16.44 31.01 21.37
C SER A 571 17.20 29.91 22.16
N SER A 572 18.48 30.18 22.38
CA SER A 572 19.50 29.13 22.50
C SER A 572 19.45 28.35 23.79
N SER A 573 19.66 27.04 23.67
CA SER A 573 20.15 26.10 24.69
C SER A 573 21.58 26.42 25.20
N ARG A 574 21.98 27.70 25.21
CA ARG A 574 23.20 28.17 25.83
C ARG A 574 22.89 28.55 27.27
N ASN A 575 23.54 27.83 28.19
CA ASN A 575 23.73 28.26 29.57
C ASN A 575 24.51 29.59 29.63
N ALA A 576 23.81 30.69 29.38
CA ALA A 576 24.22 32.01 29.77
C ALA A 576 24.05 32.11 31.29
N ILE A 577 25.15 31.83 31.99
CA ILE A 577 25.42 32.09 33.40
C ILE A 577 24.55 33.25 33.92
N LYS A 578 23.49 32.94 34.68
CA LYS A 578 22.83 33.95 35.51
C LYS A 578 23.81 34.37 36.60
N ARG A 579 24.32 35.61 36.51
CA ARG A 579 24.95 36.26 37.66
C ARG A 579 23.91 36.33 38.79
N GLY A 580 24.13 35.62 39.89
CA GLY A 580 23.35 35.81 41.12
C GLY A 580 22.64 34.60 41.73
N SER A 581 22.89 33.36 41.31
CA SER A 581 22.42 32.16 42.02
C SER A 581 23.57 31.19 42.26
N ALA A 582 23.72 30.71 43.50
CA ALA A 582 24.81 29.83 43.91
C ALA A 582 24.85 28.55 43.05
N ALA A 583 26.05 28.15 42.65
CA ALA A 583 26.25 26.94 41.83
C ALA A 583 25.98 25.68 42.67
N PRO A 584 25.24 24.70 42.14
CA PRO A 584 25.34 23.32 42.62
C PRO A 584 26.76 22.82 42.37
N SER A 585 27.38 22.24 43.39
CA SER A 585 28.70 21.63 43.31
C SER A 585 28.66 20.31 42.54
N GLU A 586 29.66 20.11 41.67
CA GLU A 586 30.20 18.81 41.23
C GLU A 586 29.20 17.74 40.77
N MET A 587 28.95 17.67 39.45
CA MET A 587 28.64 16.38 38.81
C MET A 587 29.20 16.32 37.37
N GLU A 588 30.19 15.44 37.20
CA GLU A 588 30.65 14.77 35.98
C GLU A 588 30.84 15.58 34.67
N SER A 589 32.04 16.15 34.53
CA SER A 589 32.63 16.43 33.22
C SER A 589 33.20 15.14 32.58
N ASN A 590 32.55 14.59 31.54
CA ASN A 590 33.15 13.88 30.37
C ASN A 590 32.18 12.98 29.56
N LYS A 591 30.99 13.47 29.15
CA LYS A 591 30.22 12.84 28.05
C LYS A 591 29.67 13.89 27.09
N SER A 592 29.91 13.73 25.80
CA SER A 592 29.53 14.67 24.72
C SER A 592 28.07 14.54 24.29
N HIS A 593 27.14 14.66 25.23
CA HIS A 593 25.71 14.73 24.92
C HIS A 593 25.36 16.06 24.22
N LEU A 594 25.33 16.02 22.88
CA LEU A 594 24.72 17.06 22.06
C LEU A 594 23.21 17.13 22.38
N SER A 595 22.69 18.35 22.59
CA SER A 595 21.26 18.57 22.89
C SER A 595 20.34 18.47 21.66
N VAL A 596 20.92 18.21 20.49
CA VAL A 596 20.23 18.08 19.20
C VAL A 596 20.86 16.89 18.47
N GLY A 597 20.04 15.97 17.97
CA GLY A 597 20.46 14.71 17.33
C GLY A 597 19.85 14.53 15.93
N SER A 598 20.12 13.39 15.28
CA SER A 598 19.55 13.10 13.95
C SER A 598 18.02 13.02 13.97
N HIS A 599 17.44 12.60 15.10
CA HIS A 599 16.00 12.58 15.35
C HIS A 599 15.36 13.97 15.54
N SER A 600 16.14 15.06 15.55
CA SER A 600 15.62 16.43 15.73
C SER A 600 15.32 17.14 14.40
N PHE A 601 15.66 16.53 13.26
CA PHE A 601 15.56 17.13 11.93
C PHE A 601 14.97 16.17 10.91
N GLY A 602 14.24 16.73 9.94
CA GLY A 602 13.75 16.04 8.76
C GLY A 602 13.75 16.99 7.56
N ILE A 603 13.72 16.46 6.34
CA ILE A 603 13.51 17.28 5.14
C ILE A 603 12.35 16.73 4.34
N THR A 604 11.39 17.61 4.05
CA THR A 604 10.29 17.37 3.12
C THR A 604 10.57 18.06 1.78
N ILE A 605 10.05 17.50 0.70
CA ILE A 605 9.96 18.14 -0.62
C ILE A 605 8.47 18.21 -0.96
N GLY A 606 7.96 19.39 -1.32
CA GLY A 606 6.56 19.53 -1.73
C GLY A 606 6.20 18.60 -2.90
N GLY A 607 4.99 18.05 -2.90
CA GLY A 607 4.62 16.92 -3.77
C GLY A 607 4.87 17.16 -5.26
N GLU A 608 4.58 18.36 -5.77
CA GLU A 608 4.85 18.73 -7.16
C GLU A 608 6.34 18.80 -7.49
N ALA A 609 7.17 19.27 -6.56
CA ALA A 609 8.61 19.31 -6.73
C ALA A 609 9.22 17.89 -6.71
N ARG A 610 8.71 17.00 -5.85
CA ARG A 610 9.11 15.58 -5.84
C ARG A 610 8.73 14.88 -7.14
N GLU A 611 7.52 15.10 -7.66
CA GLU A 611 7.12 14.62 -8.98
C GLU A 611 7.98 15.21 -10.11
N SER A 612 8.35 16.50 -10.03
CA SER A 612 9.22 17.15 -11.02
C SER A 612 10.62 16.53 -11.05
N ILE A 613 11.21 16.23 -9.88
CA ILE A 613 12.50 15.50 -9.77
C ILE A 613 12.37 14.10 -10.38
N ARG A 614 11.34 13.33 -9.98
CA ARG A 614 11.07 11.99 -10.54
C ARG A 614 10.93 12.02 -12.07
N ARG A 615 10.17 12.96 -12.64
CA ARG A 615 9.99 13.12 -14.10
C ARG A 615 11.29 13.51 -14.82
N LYS A 616 12.12 14.38 -14.23
CA LYS A 616 13.42 14.78 -14.81
C LYS A 616 14.47 13.67 -14.75
N ALA A 617 14.51 12.91 -13.66
CA ALA A 617 15.35 11.71 -13.52
C ALA A 617 14.96 10.60 -14.52
N GLN A 618 13.68 10.53 -14.91
CA GLN A 618 13.21 9.67 -16.01
C GLN A 618 13.62 10.22 -17.40
N GLN A 619 13.56 11.54 -17.61
CA GLN A 619 13.89 12.16 -18.91
C GLN A 619 15.39 12.17 -19.25
N SER A 620 16.29 12.32 -18.27
CA SER A 620 17.75 12.36 -18.51
C SER A 620 18.36 11.05 -19.05
N ARG A 621 17.56 9.99 -19.17
CA ARG A 621 17.92 8.70 -19.78
C ARG A 621 17.68 8.65 -21.30
N LEU A 622 16.93 9.59 -21.88
CA LEU A 622 16.54 9.60 -23.30
C LEU A 622 17.47 10.42 -24.22
N THR A 623 18.36 11.25 -23.68
CA THR A 623 19.24 12.13 -24.48
C THR A 623 20.72 11.94 -24.15
N SER A 624 21.53 11.76 -25.19
CA SER A 624 22.99 11.72 -25.06
C SER A 624 23.58 13.13 -24.97
N ALA A 625 24.08 13.45 -23.77
CA ALA A 625 25.01 14.53 -23.45
C ALA A 625 24.53 16.00 -23.46
N LYS A 626 25.16 16.76 -22.54
CA LYS A 626 25.33 18.22 -22.45
C LYS A 626 24.37 19.12 -21.64
N ASP A 627 23.21 18.67 -21.19
CA ASP A 627 22.44 19.46 -20.21
C ASP A 627 22.88 19.17 -18.78
N SER A 628 23.85 19.96 -18.30
CA SER A 628 24.15 20.06 -16.87
C SER A 628 22.96 20.66 -16.13
N LEU A 629 22.49 19.99 -15.07
CA LEU A 629 21.34 20.38 -14.24
C LEU A 629 21.38 21.88 -13.88
N SER A 630 20.58 22.68 -14.59
CA SER A 630 20.39 24.10 -14.29
C SER A 630 19.15 24.26 -13.42
N THR A 631 19.39 24.77 -12.21
CA THR A 631 18.44 25.40 -11.28
C THR A 631 16.97 25.43 -11.71
N ALA A 632 16.24 24.35 -11.43
CA ALA A 632 14.92 24.51 -10.85
C ALA A 632 15.13 24.75 -9.36
N GLU A 633 14.52 25.79 -8.80
CA GLU A 633 14.62 26.09 -7.37
C GLU A 633 14.06 24.90 -6.58
N LEU A 634 14.89 24.33 -5.71
CA LEU A 634 14.53 23.11 -4.98
C LEU A 634 13.64 23.53 -3.81
N HIS A 635 12.32 23.49 -4.00
CA HIS A 635 11.31 23.76 -2.97
C HIS A 635 11.27 22.66 -1.89
N ALA A 636 12.41 22.45 -1.24
CA ALA A 636 12.61 21.61 -0.08
C ALA A 636 12.55 22.45 1.20
N SER A 637 11.97 21.87 2.25
CA SER A 637 11.87 22.50 3.56
C SER A 637 12.46 21.60 4.64
N ILE A 638 13.27 22.18 5.52
CA ILE A 638 13.80 21.52 6.71
C ILE A 638 12.74 21.64 7.80
N VAL A 639 12.30 20.51 8.35
CA VAL A 639 11.46 20.45 9.54
C VAL A 639 12.34 20.14 10.74
N SER A 640 12.06 20.76 11.88
CA SER A 640 12.92 20.73 13.07
C SER A 640 12.13 20.78 14.36
N CYS A 641 12.61 20.08 15.39
CA CYS A 641 12.06 20.08 16.74
C CYS A 641 13.17 20.24 17.80
N GLY A 642 12.86 20.01 19.08
CA GLY A 642 13.82 20.18 20.19
C GLY A 642 13.91 21.60 20.75
N TYR A 643 12.98 22.49 20.37
CA TYR A 643 12.88 23.84 20.92
C TYR A 643 12.21 23.83 22.31
N TRP A 644 12.57 24.80 23.17
CA TRP A 644 11.95 24.98 24.50
C TRP A 644 10.58 25.65 24.46
N ASP A 645 10.16 26.14 23.28
CA ASP A 645 8.84 26.73 23.04
C ASP A 645 7.80 25.69 22.58
N ASP A 646 8.13 24.40 22.70
CA ASP A 646 7.31 23.24 22.36
C ASP A 646 6.85 23.17 20.90
N THR A 647 7.48 23.96 20.00
CA THR A 647 7.11 24.00 18.58
C THR A 647 7.89 23.04 17.70
N VAL A 648 7.27 22.70 16.58
CA VAL A 648 7.89 22.19 15.36
C VAL A 648 8.03 23.36 14.39
N LYS A 649 9.20 23.52 13.77
CA LYS A 649 9.51 24.64 12.87
C LYS A 649 9.90 24.16 11.49
N VAL A 650 9.43 24.88 10.47
CA VAL A 650 9.72 24.63 9.05
C VAL A 650 10.50 25.80 8.48
N HIS A 651 11.61 25.49 7.83
CA HIS A 651 12.49 26.46 7.19
C HIS A 651 12.76 26.10 5.73
N SER A 652 12.64 27.06 4.81
CA SER A 652 13.04 26.87 3.41
C SER A 652 14.54 26.60 3.28
N VAL A 653 14.94 25.56 2.54
CA VAL A 653 16.36 25.20 2.33
C VAL A 653 17.16 26.33 1.67
N ASP A 654 16.58 27.04 0.70
CA ASP A 654 17.30 28.07 -0.05
C ASP A 654 17.68 29.30 0.78
N GLY A 655 16.85 29.65 1.76
CA GLY A 655 17.02 30.86 2.60
C GLY A 655 17.37 30.60 4.06
N LEU A 656 17.05 29.42 4.60
CA LEU A 656 16.83 29.16 6.03
C LEU A 656 15.83 30.17 6.66
N LYS A 657 14.84 30.61 5.88
CA LYS A 657 13.74 31.47 6.34
C LYS A 657 12.67 30.58 6.96
N LEU A 658 12.24 30.89 8.19
CA LEU A 658 11.08 30.28 8.83
C LEU A 658 9.82 30.52 7.99
N THR A 659 9.12 29.44 7.62
CA THR A 659 7.86 29.46 6.90
C THR A 659 6.68 29.10 7.80
N CYS A 660 6.88 28.15 8.73
CA CYS A 660 5.86 27.70 9.66
C CYS A 660 6.46 27.40 11.05
N SER A 661 5.67 27.61 12.11
CA SER A 661 6.03 27.30 13.50
C SER A 661 4.74 26.97 14.26
N ASP A 662 4.54 25.72 14.66
CA ASP A 662 3.31 25.27 15.33
C ASP A 662 3.65 24.27 16.44
N THR A 663 2.91 24.26 17.56
CA THR A 663 3.07 23.27 18.64
C THR A 663 2.26 22.00 18.40
N GLY A 664 1.21 22.07 17.56
CA GLY A 664 0.23 21.00 17.39
C GLY A 664 -0.48 20.59 18.69
N GLY A 665 -0.33 21.39 19.75
CA GLY A 665 -0.82 21.12 21.11
C GLY A 665 0.06 20.21 21.98
N HIS A 666 1.33 19.96 21.64
CA HIS A 666 2.27 19.28 22.55
C HIS A 666 2.43 20.05 23.87
N ARG A 667 2.68 19.33 24.98
CA ARG A 667 2.89 19.91 26.32
C ARG A 667 4.30 19.63 26.84
N GLY A 668 5.21 20.58 26.64
CA GLY A 668 6.64 20.38 26.89
C GLY A 668 7.39 19.91 25.63
N PRO A 669 8.73 19.86 25.69
CA PRO A 669 9.55 19.86 24.48
C PRO A 669 9.29 18.67 23.56
N VAL A 670 9.20 18.94 22.26
CA VAL A 670 9.14 17.92 21.22
C VAL A 670 10.53 17.31 21.06
N ARG A 671 10.68 16.04 21.42
CA ARG A 671 11.99 15.37 21.58
C ARG A 671 12.52 14.77 20.28
N CYS A 672 11.64 14.22 19.46
CA CYS A 672 12.00 13.54 18.22
C CYS A 672 10.94 13.74 17.13
N LEU A 673 11.35 13.58 15.87
CA LEU A 673 10.47 13.54 14.71
C LEU A 673 10.92 12.45 13.70
N ALA A 674 9.98 11.99 12.88
CA ALA A 674 10.22 11.16 11.71
C ALA A 674 9.28 11.60 10.57
N LEU A 675 9.77 11.62 9.33
CA LEU A 675 8.98 11.84 8.12
C LEU A 675 8.69 10.49 7.47
N GLY A 676 7.53 10.37 6.81
CA GLY A 676 7.18 9.20 6.01
C GLY A 676 7.88 9.24 4.65
N ASP A 677 7.92 8.09 3.97
CA ASP A 677 8.58 7.94 2.69
C ASP A 677 7.97 8.83 1.61
N ASP A 678 6.68 9.17 1.71
CA ASP A 678 5.98 10.14 0.85
C ASP A 678 6.42 11.62 1.04
N GLY A 679 6.97 11.97 2.20
CA GLY A 679 7.31 13.33 2.61
C GLY A 679 6.12 14.23 2.96
N ALA A 680 4.89 13.71 2.85
CA ALA A 680 3.63 14.38 3.17
C ALA A 680 3.15 14.07 4.59
N LEU A 681 3.52 12.91 5.15
CA LEU A 681 3.25 12.54 6.53
C LEU A 681 4.48 12.73 7.44
N MET A 682 4.24 13.14 8.68
CA MET A 682 5.25 13.26 9.72
C MET A 682 4.69 12.80 11.06
N VAL A 683 5.53 12.20 11.91
CA VAL A 683 5.21 12.00 13.33
C VAL A 683 6.23 12.71 14.21
N THR A 684 5.76 13.31 15.31
CA THR A 684 6.60 13.84 16.39
C THR A 684 6.34 13.10 17.71
N GLY A 685 7.37 12.98 18.55
CA GLY A 685 7.29 12.44 19.90
C GLY A 685 7.59 13.51 20.95
N GLY A 686 6.70 13.68 21.92
CA GLY A 686 6.78 14.74 22.94
C GLY A 686 7.27 14.28 24.31
N ASN A 687 7.66 15.26 25.14
CA ASN A 687 7.88 15.04 26.57
C ASN A 687 6.55 14.84 27.36
N ASP A 688 5.41 15.01 26.70
CA ASP A 688 4.05 14.74 27.21
C ASP A 688 3.62 13.26 27.12
N ALA A 689 4.54 12.36 26.77
CA ALA A 689 4.27 10.94 26.48
C ALA A 689 3.26 10.70 25.33
N THR A 690 3.07 11.69 24.45
CA THR A 690 2.26 11.53 23.24
C THR A 690 3.13 11.54 21.99
N CYS A 691 2.70 10.79 20.97
CA CYS A 691 3.12 11.03 19.59
C CYS A 691 2.02 11.81 18.84
N ARG A 692 2.36 12.57 17.81
CA ARG A 692 1.39 13.30 16.99
C ARG A 692 1.64 13.09 15.52
N VAL A 693 0.58 12.84 14.76
CA VAL A 693 0.63 12.71 13.30
C VAL A 693 0.33 14.07 12.68
N TRP A 694 1.14 14.46 11.72
CA TRP A 694 1.02 15.71 10.98
C TRP A 694 0.98 15.44 9.49
N VAL A 695 0.21 16.25 8.79
CA VAL A 695 0.28 16.37 7.34
C VAL A 695 1.05 17.65 6.98
N VAL A 696 1.91 17.53 5.99
CA VAL A 696 2.83 18.55 5.51
C VAL A 696 2.44 18.93 4.09
N ASP A 697 2.14 20.21 3.87
CA ASP A 697 1.89 20.81 2.54
C ASP A 697 0.77 20.12 1.71
N HIS A 698 -0.20 19.47 2.37
CA HIS A 698 -1.31 18.77 1.71
C HIS A 698 -2.65 18.94 2.47
N PRO A 699 -3.33 20.11 2.36
CA PRO A 699 -4.50 20.43 3.18
C PRO A 699 -5.66 19.44 3.05
N ASP A 700 -5.95 18.90 1.86
CA ASP A 700 -7.07 17.95 1.69
C ASP A 700 -6.83 16.61 2.42
N MET A 701 -5.59 16.11 2.43
CA MET A 701 -5.19 14.95 3.22
C MET A 701 -5.29 15.27 4.72
N ALA A 702 -4.90 16.48 5.13
CA ALA A 702 -5.05 16.91 6.50
C ALA A 702 -6.52 16.95 6.96
N VAL A 703 -7.45 17.43 6.11
CA VAL A 703 -8.89 17.40 6.41
C VAL A 703 -9.39 15.96 6.58
N ALA A 704 -8.93 15.04 5.72
CA ALA A 704 -9.30 13.63 5.71
C ALA A 704 -8.85 12.88 6.97
N LEU A 705 -7.61 13.10 7.40
CA LEU A 705 -7.04 12.41 8.56
C LEU A 705 -7.43 13.06 9.89
N SER A 706 -7.59 14.38 9.94
CA SER A 706 -7.82 15.10 11.21
C SER A 706 -9.03 14.59 11.99
N ASP A 707 -8.78 13.99 13.16
CA ASP A 707 -9.82 13.47 14.03
C ASP A 707 -10.67 14.60 14.65
N GLY A 708 -11.92 14.27 15.01
CA GLY A 708 -12.84 15.17 15.68
C GLY A 708 -12.28 15.72 16.99
N TYR A 709 -11.54 14.91 17.76
CA TYR A 709 -10.92 15.39 19.00
C TYR A 709 -9.91 16.51 18.73
N VAL A 710 -9.05 16.37 17.71
CA VAL A 710 -8.05 17.38 17.35
C VAL A 710 -8.72 18.66 16.84
N LYS A 711 -9.76 18.53 16.01
CA LYS A 711 -10.60 19.65 15.53
C LYS A 711 -11.30 20.40 16.67
N THR A 712 -11.74 19.72 17.73
CA THR A 712 -12.36 20.37 18.91
C THR A 712 -11.34 20.92 19.91
N ALA A 713 -10.20 20.26 20.10
CA ALA A 713 -9.23 20.60 21.14
C ALA A 713 -8.26 21.73 20.76
N LEU A 714 -8.01 21.96 19.45
CA LEU A 714 -7.09 23.00 18.98
C LEU A 714 -7.77 24.31 18.53
N GLY A 715 -9.07 24.28 18.23
CA GLY A 715 -9.88 25.48 18.00
C GLY A 715 -9.92 26.01 16.55
N GLU A 716 -11.15 26.32 16.11
CA GLU A 716 -11.55 26.89 14.81
C GLU A 716 -11.07 26.16 13.54
N ALA A 717 -11.55 26.64 12.39
CA ALA A 717 -11.51 25.92 11.12
C ALA A 717 -10.07 25.59 10.67
N LEU A 718 -9.91 24.45 9.99
CA LEU A 718 -8.62 24.02 9.44
C LEU A 718 -8.11 25.09 8.46
N ASP A 719 -7.17 25.91 8.91
CA ASP A 719 -6.58 26.97 8.11
C ASP A 719 -5.83 26.35 6.93
N ARG A 720 -6.41 26.51 5.73
CA ARG A 720 -5.89 25.92 4.48
C ARG A 720 -4.57 26.54 4.04
N GLU A 721 -4.15 27.64 4.66
CA GLU A 721 -2.84 28.28 4.42
C GLU A 721 -1.73 27.70 5.32
N LYS A 722 -2.05 26.85 6.32
CA LYS A 722 -1.03 26.22 7.18
C LYS A 722 -0.27 25.11 6.46
N GLN A 723 1.06 25.27 6.40
CA GLN A 723 2.00 24.28 5.87
C GLN A 723 2.11 23.00 6.72
N LEU A 724 1.88 23.09 8.04
CA LEU A 724 1.81 21.95 8.96
C LEU A 724 0.44 21.87 9.62
N ILE A 725 -0.15 20.68 9.59
CA ILE A 725 -1.46 20.44 10.21
C ILE A 725 -1.41 19.15 11.04
N CYS A 726 -1.53 19.28 12.37
CA CYS A 726 -1.66 18.14 13.27
C CYS A 726 -3.03 17.47 13.07
N CYS A 727 -3.03 16.16 12.82
CA CYS A 727 -4.22 15.37 12.47
C CYS A 727 -4.64 14.37 13.56
N HIS A 728 -3.68 13.74 14.25
CA HIS A 728 -3.94 12.78 15.33
C HIS A 728 -3.03 13.01 16.54
N ILE A 729 -3.52 12.63 17.72
CA ILE A 729 -2.72 12.46 18.93
C ILE A 729 -2.74 10.97 19.28
N LEU A 730 -1.56 10.38 19.36
CA LEU A 730 -1.33 8.95 19.59
C LEU A 730 -1.01 8.75 21.08
N TRP A 731 -1.91 8.02 21.76
CA TRP A 731 -1.84 7.72 23.19
C TRP A 731 -1.36 6.29 23.43
N GLY A 732 -0.71 6.02 24.56
CA GLY A 732 -0.33 4.65 24.97
C GLY A 732 0.91 4.61 25.86
N HIS A 733 1.86 5.53 25.62
CA HIS A 733 3.05 5.66 26.45
C HIS A 733 2.73 6.31 27.81
N VAL A 734 3.48 5.90 28.83
CA VAL A 734 3.42 6.44 30.20
C VAL A 734 4.64 7.30 30.56
N ALA A 735 5.60 7.39 29.65
CA ALA A 735 6.87 8.10 29.82
C ALA A 735 7.22 8.92 28.57
N PRO A 736 8.09 9.96 28.67
CA PRO A 736 8.51 10.78 27.54
C PRO A 736 8.99 9.96 26.34
N ILE A 737 8.60 10.38 25.13
CA ILE A 737 9.00 9.73 23.88
C ILE A 737 10.46 10.07 23.58
N THR A 738 11.27 9.05 23.31
CA THR A 738 12.71 9.18 23.04
C THR A 738 13.04 9.06 21.56
N CYS A 739 12.31 8.22 20.82
CA CYS A 739 12.51 8.00 19.39
C CYS A 739 11.21 7.58 18.70
N VAL A 740 11.09 7.88 17.40
CA VAL A 740 9.96 7.49 16.54
C VAL A 740 10.46 7.06 15.16
N SER A 741 9.75 6.15 14.52
CA SER A 741 9.97 5.74 13.12
C SER A 741 8.62 5.44 12.46
N LEU A 742 8.47 5.85 11.20
CA LEU A 742 7.19 5.95 10.48
C LEU A 742 7.32 5.28 9.12
N SER A 743 6.34 4.44 8.74
CA SER A 743 6.16 3.95 7.38
C SER A 743 4.78 4.40 6.88
N SER A 744 4.76 5.22 5.82
CA SER A 744 3.53 5.69 5.17
C SER A 744 2.75 4.56 4.50
N ASP A 745 3.49 3.56 4.02
CA ASP A 745 2.98 2.51 3.13
C ASP A 745 2.30 1.40 3.93
N LEU A 746 2.89 1.03 5.08
CA LEU A 746 2.30 0.11 6.05
C LEU A 746 1.18 0.74 6.90
N ASP A 747 0.98 2.06 6.85
CA ASP A 747 0.12 2.81 7.77
C ASP A 747 0.53 2.62 9.25
N VAL A 748 1.83 2.46 9.54
CA VAL A 748 2.36 2.16 10.88
C VAL A 748 3.38 3.19 11.35
N VAL A 749 3.27 3.57 12.62
CA VAL A 749 4.34 4.24 13.37
C VAL A 749 4.73 3.42 14.58
N VAL A 750 6.04 3.33 14.83
CA VAL A 750 6.65 2.70 15.99
C VAL A 750 7.33 3.78 16.82
N SER A 751 7.06 3.82 18.13
CA SER A 751 7.49 4.88 19.04
C SER A 751 8.10 4.29 20.31
N GLY A 752 9.31 4.72 20.67
CA GLY A 752 10.04 4.29 21.85
C GLY A 752 10.02 5.35 22.97
N SER A 753 10.03 4.90 24.22
CA SER A 753 9.96 5.76 25.40
C SER A 753 11.14 5.61 26.37
N LEU A 754 11.19 6.54 27.32
CA LEU A 754 12.14 6.54 28.43
C LEU A 754 11.94 5.35 29.40
N ASP A 755 10.77 4.72 29.46
CA ASP A 755 10.54 3.49 30.24
C ASP A 755 10.87 2.19 29.47
N GLY A 756 11.41 2.32 28.26
CA GLY A 756 11.75 1.19 27.39
C GLY A 756 10.56 0.55 26.68
N ALA A 757 9.35 1.10 26.81
CA ALA A 757 8.21 0.65 26.04
C ALA A 757 8.36 1.04 24.57
N VAL A 758 7.86 0.18 23.68
CA VAL A 758 7.73 0.46 22.25
C VAL A 758 6.26 0.33 21.89
N CYS A 759 5.58 1.43 21.59
CA CYS A 759 4.19 1.38 21.12
C CYS A 759 4.11 1.38 19.59
N VAL A 760 3.18 0.60 19.06
CA VAL A 760 2.81 0.54 17.65
C VAL A 760 1.43 1.17 17.48
N HIS A 761 1.30 2.10 16.54
CA HIS A 761 0.05 2.80 16.21
C HIS A 761 -0.18 2.82 14.70
N THR A 762 -1.46 2.91 14.30
CA THR A 762 -1.85 3.22 12.92
C THR A 762 -1.70 4.71 12.64
N VAL A 763 -1.23 5.11 11.47
CA VAL A 763 -1.00 6.53 11.14
C VAL A 763 -2.30 7.24 10.75
N ARG A 764 -3.10 6.65 9.84
CA ARG A 764 -4.31 7.25 9.24
C ARG A 764 -5.55 7.19 10.11
N ARG A 765 -5.62 6.24 11.06
CA ARG A 765 -6.71 6.17 12.06
C ARG A 765 -6.32 6.77 13.42
N GLY A 766 -5.03 6.98 13.66
CA GLY A 766 -4.50 7.39 14.96
C GLY A 766 -4.69 6.36 16.10
N THR A 767 -5.07 5.12 15.79
CA THR A 767 -5.35 4.08 16.79
C THR A 767 -4.09 3.43 17.36
N TYR A 768 -4.09 3.18 18.66
CA TYR A 768 -3.11 2.32 19.33
C TYR A 768 -3.37 0.85 18.98
N VAL A 769 -2.30 0.15 18.59
CA VAL A 769 -2.36 -1.27 18.23
C VAL A 769 -1.86 -2.13 19.39
N ARG A 770 -0.62 -1.91 19.86
CA ARG A 770 0.02 -2.71 20.91
C ARG A 770 1.24 -2.01 21.53
N THR A 771 1.69 -2.53 22.67
CA THR A 771 2.97 -2.19 23.31
C THR A 771 3.86 -3.42 23.34
N ILE A 772 5.06 -3.30 22.80
CA ILE A 772 6.14 -4.27 22.83
C ILE A 772 7.13 -3.83 23.90
N ARG A 773 7.68 -4.76 24.70
CA ARG A 773 8.73 -4.46 25.70
C ARG A 773 9.97 -5.29 25.40
N PRO A 774 11.08 -4.67 24.94
CA PRO A 774 12.34 -5.35 24.70
C PRO A 774 12.86 -6.12 25.93
N LEU A 775 13.50 -7.26 25.67
CA LEU A 775 14.02 -8.16 26.71
C LEU A 775 15.13 -7.49 27.53
N ASN A 776 14.80 -7.03 28.73
CA ASN A 776 15.77 -6.40 29.62
C ASN A 776 16.55 -7.45 30.42
N ARG A 777 17.88 -7.40 30.37
CA ARG A 777 18.77 -8.28 31.16
C ARG A 777 18.88 -7.86 32.63
N THR A 778 18.35 -6.69 32.98
CA THR A 778 18.38 -6.13 34.32
C THR A 778 16.97 -5.76 34.79
N ASN A 779 16.77 -5.63 36.10
CA ASN A 779 15.53 -5.07 36.65
C ASN A 779 15.52 -3.53 36.68
N ALA A 780 16.48 -2.86 36.03
CA ALA A 780 16.55 -1.41 35.93
C ALA A 780 15.71 -0.90 34.73
N ILE A 781 15.25 0.34 34.78
CA ILE A 781 14.63 0.98 33.61
C ILE A 781 15.70 1.15 32.53
N ASN A 782 15.42 0.65 31.33
CA ASN A 782 16.31 0.73 30.16
C ASN A 782 15.55 1.43 29.03
N ALA A 783 15.94 2.66 28.69
CA ALA A 783 15.20 3.47 27.73
C ALA A 783 15.45 3.03 26.29
N ALA A 784 14.43 3.14 25.43
CA ALA A 784 14.62 2.99 23.99
C ALA A 784 15.39 4.20 23.46
N ARG A 785 16.60 4.01 22.92
CA ARG A 785 17.47 5.10 22.47
C ARG A 785 17.20 5.50 21.03
N LYS A 786 17.00 4.53 20.14
CA LYS A 786 16.76 4.73 18.70
C LYS A 786 15.99 3.54 18.12
N ILE A 787 15.09 3.82 17.18
CA ILE A 787 14.27 2.83 16.45
C ILE A 787 14.40 3.12 14.95
N THR A 788 14.37 2.05 14.15
CA THR A 788 14.20 2.10 12.68
C THR A 788 13.20 1.02 12.26
N LEU A 789 12.24 1.38 11.41
CA LEU A 789 11.21 0.53 10.85
C LEU A 789 11.46 0.35 9.33
N HIS A 790 11.26 -0.86 8.82
CA HIS A 790 11.30 -1.16 7.39
C HIS A 790 9.89 -1.40 6.82
N GLY A 791 9.72 -1.20 5.50
CA GLY A 791 8.46 -1.37 4.78
C GLY A 791 7.90 -2.80 4.74
N THR A 792 8.61 -3.80 5.27
CA THR A 792 8.10 -5.17 5.50
C THR A 792 7.39 -5.34 6.84
N GLY A 793 7.52 -4.38 7.76
CA GLY A 793 7.03 -4.49 9.14
C GLY A 793 8.06 -5.04 10.12
N ASP A 794 9.31 -5.23 9.70
CA ASP A 794 10.44 -5.52 10.59
C ASP A 794 10.99 -4.21 11.16
N PHE A 795 11.31 -4.17 12.46
CA PHE A 795 11.90 -3.01 13.11
C PHE A 795 12.99 -3.40 14.12
N CYS A 796 13.99 -2.53 14.23
CA CYS A 796 15.09 -2.68 15.18
C CYS A 796 15.02 -1.56 16.23
N VAL A 797 15.32 -1.90 17.48
CA VAL A 797 15.40 -0.97 18.61
C VAL A 797 16.72 -1.16 19.35
N ALA A 798 17.48 -0.08 19.54
CA ALA A 798 18.62 -0.05 20.45
C ALA A 798 18.26 0.65 21.75
N MET A 799 18.82 0.12 22.84
CA MET A 799 18.54 0.52 24.20
C MET A 799 19.72 1.31 24.80
N GLU A 800 19.54 1.91 25.98
CA GLU A 800 20.61 2.68 26.64
C GLU A 800 21.74 1.81 27.21
N ASP A 801 21.46 0.57 27.62
CA ASP A 801 22.45 -0.43 28.06
C ASP A 801 23.22 -1.10 26.90
N HIS A 802 23.07 -0.58 25.68
CA HIS A 802 23.73 -1.02 24.44
C HIS A 802 23.17 -2.34 23.86
N THR A 803 22.10 -2.91 24.42
CA THR A 803 21.41 -4.01 23.72
C THR A 803 20.69 -3.52 22.46
N LEU A 804 20.63 -4.40 21.48
CA LEU A 804 19.95 -4.23 20.20
C LEU A 804 18.99 -5.39 20.02
N HIS A 805 17.73 -5.09 19.71
CA HIS A 805 16.67 -6.09 19.53
C HIS A 805 15.98 -5.90 18.18
N SER A 806 15.58 -7.01 17.56
CA SER A 806 14.84 -7.06 16.30
C SER A 806 13.49 -7.71 16.52
N TYR A 807 12.45 -7.11 15.97
CA TYR A 807 11.04 -7.48 16.15
C TYR A 807 10.26 -7.24 14.86
N THR A 808 9.13 -7.94 14.70
CA THR A 808 8.08 -7.51 13.77
C THR A 808 7.06 -6.61 14.47
N VAL A 809 6.37 -5.74 13.72
CA VAL A 809 5.25 -4.92 14.22
C VAL A 809 4.10 -5.75 14.83
N ASN A 810 4.07 -7.05 14.54
CA ASN A 810 3.12 -8.03 15.09
C ASN A 810 3.58 -8.66 16.41
N ASP A 811 4.59 -8.09 17.09
CA ASP A 811 5.13 -8.56 18.38
C ASP A 811 5.79 -9.96 18.29
N VAL A 812 6.39 -10.27 17.14
CA VAL A 812 7.26 -11.44 17.01
C VAL A 812 8.70 -11.00 17.26
N HIS A 813 9.31 -11.52 18.33
CA HIS A 813 10.73 -11.36 18.60
C HIS A 813 11.56 -12.16 17.59
N LEU A 814 12.55 -11.51 16.97
CA LEU A 814 13.44 -12.14 15.99
C LEU A 814 14.80 -12.46 16.62
N ALA A 815 15.50 -11.45 17.13
CA ALA A 815 16.82 -11.62 17.74
C ALA A 815 17.15 -10.54 18.76
N SER A 816 18.21 -10.77 19.55
CA SER A 816 18.78 -9.78 20.47
C SER A 816 20.27 -9.98 20.67
N THR A 817 21.03 -8.89 20.60
CA THR A 817 22.49 -8.91 20.74
C THR A 817 22.99 -7.70 21.52
N ASP A 818 24.27 -7.70 21.85
CA ASP A 818 24.96 -6.52 22.37
C ASP A 818 25.54 -5.74 21.18
N ALA A 819 25.29 -4.43 21.11
CA ALA A 819 25.88 -3.58 20.08
C ALA A 819 27.40 -3.40 20.28
N GLY A 820 27.90 -3.53 21.52
CA GLY A 820 29.27 -3.26 21.92
C GLY A 820 29.59 -1.79 22.15
N GLU A 821 28.67 -0.89 21.79
CA GLU A 821 28.82 0.57 21.94
C GLU A 821 27.46 1.28 22.04
N ALA A 822 27.48 2.53 22.52
CA ALA A 822 26.31 3.40 22.49
C ALA A 822 26.01 3.86 21.04
N LEU A 823 24.98 3.28 20.43
CA LEU A 823 24.55 3.63 19.07
C LEU A 823 23.91 5.02 19.03
N ASN A 824 24.33 5.85 18.07
CA ASN A 824 23.80 7.20 17.85
C ASN A 824 22.79 7.23 16.69
N ASP A 825 23.03 6.43 15.66
CA ASP A 825 22.10 6.28 14.55
C ASP A 825 22.07 4.85 14.01
N MET A 826 20.97 4.53 13.33
CA MET A 826 20.77 3.25 12.65
C MET A 826 19.79 3.41 11.49
N LEU A 827 19.93 2.57 10.47
CA LEU A 827 18.96 2.42 9.39
C LEU A 827 18.90 0.97 8.93
N ILE A 828 17.73 0.51 8.51
CA ILE A 828 17.59 -0.72 7.71
C ILE A 828 17.72 -0.32 6.23
N THR A 829 18.42 -1.14 5.44
CA THR A 829 18.57 -0.91 3.99
C THR A 829 17.25 -1.20 3.26
N SER A 830 17.05 -0.64 2.07
CA SER A 830 15.79 -0.74 1.30
C SER A 830 15.38 -2.16 0.90
N PHE A 831 16.28 -3.15 1.04
CA PHE A 831 15.98 -4.57 0.83
C PHE A 831 15.49 -5.29 2.11
N GLY A 832 15.57 -4.63 3.28
CA GLY A 832 15.08 -5.15 4.55
C GLY A 832 15.95 -6.20 5.24
N SER A 833 17.04 -6.67 4.62
CA SER A 833 17.91 -7.71 5.20
C SER A 833 19.04 -7.18 6.06
N VAL A 834 19.55 -5.97 5.80
CA VAL A 834 20.73 -5.43 6.51
C VAL A 834 20.38 -4.20 7.33
N LEU A 835 20.79 -4.24 8.60
CA LEU A 835 20.80 -3.11 9.53
C LEU A 835 22.21 -2.49 9.54
N VAL A 836 22.30 -1.20 9.30
CA VAL A 836 23.54 -0.41 9.43
C VAL A 836 23.45 0.40 10.72
N THR A 837 24.43 0.25 11.61
CA THR A 837 24.50 0.96 12.91
C THR A 837 25.80 1.74 13.05
N GLY A 838 25.77 2.90 13.72
CA GLY A 838 26.97 3.65 14.09
C GLY A 838 26.86 4.34 15.45
N GLY A 839 27.96 4.35 16.21
CA GLY A 839 28.00 4.83 17.60
C GLY A 839 29.25 5.63 18.01
N GLU A 840 29.50 5.68 19.31
CA GLU A 840 30.59 6.45 19.94
C GLU A 840 32.02 5.98 19.60
N LEU A 841 32.23 4.73 19.20
CA LEU A 841 33.56 4.23 18.80
C LEU A 841 33.99 4.70 17.40
N GLY A 842 33.06 5.24 16.62
CA GLY A 842 33.31 5.64 15.23
C GLY A 842 33.33 4.45 14.26
N TRP A 843 32.72 3.32 14.62
CA TRP A 843 32.54 2.19 13.72
C TRP A 843 31.19 2.29 12.99
N ILE A 844 31.17 1.77 11.75
CA ILE A 844 29.94 1.40 11.07
C ILE A 844 29.89 -0.13 11.10
N VAL A 845 28.80 -0.69 11.62
CA VAL A 845 28.60 -2.14 11.68
C VAL A 845 27.38 -2.50 10.84
N CYS A 846 27.55 -3.37 9.86
CA CYS A 846 26.48 -3.98 9.09
C CYS A 846 26.09 -5.30 9.76
N ARG A 847 24.79 -5.51 9.99
CA ARG A 847 24.23 -6.69 10.65
C ARG A 847 23.04 -7.26 9.88
N SER A 848 22.80 -8.56 9.93
CA SER A 848 21.54 -9.13 9.45
C SER A 848 20.37 -8.65 10.34
N VAL A 849 19.25 -8.23 9.76
CA VAL A 849 18.07 -7.73 10.51
C VAL A 849 17.42 -8.86 11.31
N ARG A 850 17.40 -10.08 10.76
CA ARG A 850 16.73 -11.23 11.41
C ARG A 850 17.50 -11.72 12.62
N ASP A 851 18.79 -11.99 12.46
CA ASP A 851 19.60 -12.68 13.47
C ASP A 851 20.55 -11.74 14.25
N LEU A 852 20.67 -10.48 13.82
CA LEU A 852 21.59 -9.45 14.37
C LEU A 852 23.09 -9.82 14.37
N LEU A 853 23.44 -10.86 13.61
CA LEU A 853 24.81 -11.28 13.31
C LEU A 853 25.55 -10.16 12.57
N VAL A 854 26.81 -9.92 12.94
CA VAL A 854 27.68 -8.94 12.26
C VAL A 854 28.13 -9.53 10.93
N LEU A 855 27.86 -8.80 9.85
CA LEU A 855 28.26 -9.13 8.49
C LEU A 855 29.59 -8.43 8.15
N SER A 856 29.69 -7.13 8.39
CA SER A 856 30.93 -6.37 8.19
C SER A 856 31.08 -5.17 9.11
N VAL A 857 32.31 -4.64 9.20
CA VAL A 857 32.69 -3.49 10.05
C VAL A 857 33.61 -2.55 9.28
N LEU A 858 33.29 -1.25 9.25
CA LEU A 858 34.13 -0.19 8.70
C LEU A 858 34.63 0.71 9.83
N ASP A 859 35.95 0.85 9.96
CA ASP A 859 36.58 1.69 11.00
C ASP A 859 36.75 3.15 10.55
N LEU A 860 35.91 4.05 11.09
CA LEU A 860 36.03 5.51 10.94
C LEU A 860 36.48 6.21 12.22
N SER A 861 36.99 5.48 13.24
CA SER A 861 37.38 6.01 14.56
C SER A 861 38.27 7.27 14.53
N ARG A 862 39.06 7.45 13.46
CA ARG A 862 39.88 8.66 13.22
C ARG A 862 39.08 9.97 13.07
N GLN A 863 37.79 9.89 12.77
CA GLN A 863 36.83 10.99 12.62
C GLN A 863 36.00 11.24 13.91
N GLY A 864 36.12 10.35 14.90
CA GLY A 864 35.34 10.35 16.13
C GLY A 864 34.00 9.61 16.01
N PRO A 865 33.10 9.79 16.99
CA PRO A 865 31.76 9.20 16.99
C PRO A 865 31.01 9.39 15.68
N ILE A 866 30.29 8.35 15.24
CA ILE A 866 29.26 8.49 14.21
C ILE A 866 28.05 9.18 14.85
N ARG A 867 27.47 10.15 14.15
CA ARG A 867 26.38 11.00 14.65
C ARG A 867 25.10 10.90 13.83
N CYS A 868 25.22 10.67 12.53
CA CYS A 868 24.07 10.38 11.67
C CYS A 868 24.43 9.47 10.51
N LEU A 869 23.44 8.72 10.02
CA LEU A 869 23.51 7.87 8.84
C LEU A 869 22.37 8.24 7.89
N SER A 870 22.62 8.22 6.58
CA SER A 870 21.61 8.51 5.57
C SER A 870 21.93 7.77 4.28
N THR A 871 20.93 7.15 3.65
CA THR A 871 21.03 6.55 2.32
C THR A 871 20.44 7.48 1.27
N THR A 872 20.84 7.29 0.02
CA THR A 872 20.14 7.88 -1.13
C THR A 872 18.73 7.28 -1.25
N PRO A 873 17.64 8.07 -1.29
CA PRO A 873 16.29 7.52 -1.45
C PRO A 873 16.09 6.79 -2.78
N ASP A 874 15.51 5.60 -2.71
CA ASP A 874 15.18 4.68 -3.81
C ASP A 874 14.29 5.30 -4.91
N ASP A 875 13.64 6.44 -4.65
CA ASP A 875 12.75 7.10 -5.60
C ASP A 875 13.33 8.39 -6.25
N LEU A 876 14.54 8.84 -5.86
CA LEU A 876 15.05 10.18 -6.23
C LEU A 876 16.42 10.27 -6.97
N ASN A 877 17.23 9.21 -7.12
CA ASN A 877 18.52 9.25 -7.84
C ASN A 877 18.76 8.09 -8.86
N PRO A 878 18.84 8.34 -10.18
CA PRO A 878 18.86 7.29 -11.21
C PRO A 878 20.14 6.45 -11.37
N THR A 879 21.17 6.58 -10.52
CA THR A 879 22.45 5.81 -10.55
C THR A 879 22.96 5.56 -9.10
N PRO A 880 24.05 4.78 -8.83
CA PRO A 880 24.16 3.90 -7.65
C PRO A 880 23.87 4.56 -6.31
N GLN A 881 23.29 3.78 -5.40
CA GLN A 881 23.05 4.20 -4.03
C GLN A 881 24.37 4.34 -3.27
N TYR A 882 24.38 5.25 -2.30
CA TYR A 882 25.52 5.52 -1.43
C TYR A 882 25.02 5.63 0.02
N LEU A 883 25.84 5.19 0.97
CA LEU A 883 25.62 5.44 2.39
C LEU A 883 26.47 6.65 2.79
N PHE A 884 25.81 7.68 3.30
CA PHE A 884 26.41 8.91 3.81
C PHE A 884 26.47 8.86 5.34
N VAL A 885 27.64 9.15 5.87
CA VAL A 885 27.97 8.98 7.29
C VAL A 885 28.46 10.32 7.83
N GLY A 886 27.78 10.86 8.83
CA GLY A 886 28.15 12.11 9.49
C GLY A 886 28.89 11.85 10.79
N SER A 887 30.09 12.42 10.91
CA SER A 887 31.01 12.21 12.03
C SER A 887 31.11 13.42 12.96
N ASP A 888 31.61 13.21 14.18
CA ASP A 888 31.75 14.24 15.23
C ASP A 888 32.70 15.39 14.84
N ASP A 889 33.72 15.12 13.99
CA ASP A 889 34.60 16.16 13.43
C ASP A 889 33.96 17.02 12.32
N GLY A 890 32.68 16.79 12.04
CA GLY A 890 31.88 17.47 11.02
C GLY A 890 32.13 16.99 9.59
N THR A 891 32.91 15.92 9.39
CA THR A 891 33.04 15.31 8.07
C THR A 891 31.82 14.46 7.72
N VAL A 892 31.49 14.48 6.43
CA VAL A 892 30.70 13.46 5.75
C VAL A 892 31.68 12.49 5.11
N THR A 893 31.47 11.21 5.35
CA THR A 893 32.12 10.10 4.63
C THR A 893 31.07 9.41 3.76
N ILE A 894 31.46 9.00 2.57
CA ILE A 894 30.60 8.35 1.58
C ILE A 894 31.10 6.91 1.43
N VAL A 895 30.21 5.94 1.59
CA VAL A 895 30.48 4.51 1.48
C VAL A 895 29.86 4.00 0.17
N ASP A 896 30.64 3.22 -0.56
CA ASP A 896 30.28 2.59 -1.84
C ASP A 896 30.80 1.15 -1.93
N GLU A 897 30.27 0.38 -2.88
CA GLU A 897 30.75 -0.96 -3.21
C GLU A 897 32.04 -0.88 -4.04
N ASP A 898 32.96 -1.84 -3.90
CA ASP A 898 34.18 -1.91 -4.71
C ASP A 898 33.97 -2.74 -5.99
N PRO A 899 33.73 -2.15 -7.18
CA PRO A 899 33.44 -2.91 -8.40
C PRO A 899 34.61 -3.81 -8.86
N GLN A 900 35.84 -3.61 -8.37
CA GLN A 900 36.99 -4.45 -8.70
C GLN A 900 37.08 -5.75 -7.87
N SER A 901 36.27 -5.92 -6.81
CA SER A 901 36.19 -7.19 -6.08
C SER A 901 35.17 -8.14 -6.71
N ALA A 902 34.03 -7.63 -7.20
CA ALA A 902 33.02 -8.42 -7.90
C ALA A 902 33.58 -9.15 -9.14
N GLU A 903 34.33 -8.46 -10.01
CA GLU A 903 34.97 -9.09 -11.18
C GLU A 903 36.04 -10.15 -10.81
N ARG A 904 36.53 -10.15 -9.56
CA ARG A 904 37.52 -11.14 -9.07
C ARG A 904 36.89 -12.38 -8.47
N SER A 905 35.62 -12.35 -8.05
CA SER A 905 34.92 -13.56 -7.59
C SER A 905 34.54 -14.46 -8.77
N GLU A 906 34.12 -13.87 -9.89
CA GLU A 906 33.77 -14.60 -11.12
C GLU A 906 34.97 -15.21 -11.87
N THR A 907 36.21 -14.78 -11.58
CA THR A 907 37.42 -15.18 -12.32
C THR A 907 38.30 -16.21 -11.60
N VAL A 908 37.79 -16.90 -10.56
CA VAL A 908 38.43 -18.10 -10.00
C VAL A 908 38.15 -19.32 -10.91
N ASP A 909 38.77 -19.28 -12.08
CA ASP A 909 38.67 -20.32 -13.10
C ASP A 909 39.36 -21.61 -12.62
N PHE A 910 38.68 -22.75 -12.77
CA PHE A 910 39.11 -24.06 -12.27
C PHE A 910 40.21 -24.69 -13.16
N ASN A 911 41.35 -24.00 -13.31
CA ASN A 911 42.52 -24.48 -14.03
C ASN A 911 43.67 -24.79 -13.08
N GLY A 912 43.66 -25.99 -12.51
CA GLY A 912 44.69 -26.43 -11.56
C GLY A 912 46.05 -26.68 -12.22
N ARG A 913 47.13 -26.23 -11.56
CA ARG A 913 48.40 -26.97 -11.39
C ARG A 913 49.37 -26.24 -10.45
N ASN A 914 49.79 -26.98 -9.42
CA ASN A 914 50.95 -26.77 -8.52
C ASN A 914 50.95 -25.51 -7.65
#